data_AF-A0A971U349-F1
#
_entry.id   AF-A0A971U349-F1
#
_cell.length_a   1.000
_cell.length_b   1.000
_cell.length_c   1.000
_cell.angle_alpha   90.00
_cell.angle_beta   90.00
_cell.angle_gamma   90.00
#
_symmetry.space_group_name_H-M   'P 1'
#
loop_
_entity.id
_entity.type
_entity.pdbx_description
1 polymer ?
#
loop_
_entity_poly.entity_id
_entity_poly.type
_entity_poly.pdbx_seq_one_letter_code
_entity_poly.pdbx_strand_id
1 'polypeptide(L)'
;MNLKKLISKMTNMKKFFTIITLLAMFLVVGCVDLDEVWSQLEALRKQNAEQAEELERENAKFASFEEWYKSVEKLTSSANSEISSIKGLIDALSNQLSVVSYKELSDKSGFEIIMSDGSKIVLKHGVDGAAGKDGKDGADGNDGTNGLTPDISVKLHEDGLLYWTINGEFLLDADGKMIPAQAKDGKDGKDGKDGVDGAQGADGKDGKDGADGAQGAQGAAGKDGFTPLLRVNSDLCWEMSLDGGTTWQLVRDTNKNPIRVQGPQGPQGSVGQQGATGQTGSPGPQGPTGEKGDPGHDGDANLTIAETDNAIVIVYKGFIYTIPKGPVPLPSMTLITKKIPNMIPPQTIRLYIRATPEDQADVWIDLNNNGTKDAGENNILFDGYKEYIFTAQTVTIHGKVTWFVCRGNQLVAIDVSKNNSLESLNCSNNLLTSLDVSMNTALQTLICETNFLTSIDLSTNIGLKRLDCFSNSLSILDVTTNTALEQLYCSINQLTTLDVSHNGALQILSCFTNQLTTLDVTNNVELKTLYCHGNLIKQEEMEILVNSLFNRSGLNPAGLFYVHNPLTPTNVITTEQVAKARLKNWKVYDTNDDEYDGVSPFSMTLVTNKSVWGTLRLVIDAADAEQTDIWIDLNNNKIKDAGEDDILFNAPKNYTFTNKTVTIYGKVNKLVCLGNELTALDVTGNPELQSLNCSLNQLTELDVSQNTALQYLYCYTNQLTALDVTSNTVLEHLYCYGNQINEEKMEILVNSLVDRSSTTEGEFRVHNPAAPTNIITLEQIAKAKQKHWKVADQNGSDYDGADNFTMNFTTTKSVGSTVNLIFYALPADRSDVWIDLNGNGIKDPGEGNVQFEISKQYTIQAQTITIHGRVTMFGCPYNDITTLDVTKNTLLEGLYCNNNLLTSIDLSKNSELKWLECNSNQIKKAAMDDLVNSITDRTGRVGGKYEMRWGGNEFDASHTSTLTSKNWIQK
;
A
#
# COMPACT_ATOMS: atom_id res chain seq x y z
N MET A 1 -15.20 -31.04 -33.08
CA MET A 1 -15.23 -31.74 -31.76
C MET A 1 -14.15 -32.83 -31.59
N ASN A 2 -12.98 -32.75 -32.25
CA ASN A 2 -11.93 -33.78 -32.17
C ASN A 2 -10.53 -33.28 -31.74
N LEU A 3 -10.27 -31.97 -31.69
CA LEU A 3 -8.96 -31.41 -31.30
C LEU A 3 -8.78 -31.35 -29.76
N LYS A 4 -9.84 -30.99 -29.01
CA LYS A 4 -9.82 -30.98 -27.53
C LYS A 4 -9.63 -32.38 -26.92
N LYS A 5 -10.17 -33.44 -27.54
CA LYS A 5 -9.95 -34.83 -27.11
C LYS A 5 -8.54 -35.34 -27.41
N LEU A 6 -7.91 -34.86 -28.48
CA LEU A 6 -6.54 -35.23 -28.84
C LEU A 6 -5.51 -34.56 -27.91
N ILE A 7 -5.71 -33.29 -27.57
CA ILE A 7 -4.88 -32.54 -26.62
C ILE A 7 -5.00 -33.12 -25.20
N SER A 8 -6.21 -33.51 -24.77
CA SER A 8 -6.41 -34.22 -23.50
C SER A 8 -5.71 -35.58 -23.45
N LYS A 9 -5.73 -36.34 -24.56
CA LYS A 9 -5.00 -37.63 -24.67
C LYS A 9 -3.48 -37.45 -24.68
N MET A 10 -2.94 -36.44 -25.35
CA MET A 10 -1.49 -36.15 -25.36
C MET A 10 -0.97 -35.67 -24.00
N THR A 11 -1.79 -34.92 -23.26
CA THR A 11 -1.44 -34.43 -21.91
C THR A 11 -1.39 -35.57 -20.90
N ASN A 12 -2.31 -36.54 -21.01
CA ASN A 12 -2.28 -37.75 -20.18
C ASN A 12 -1.15 -38.71 -20.56
N MET A 13 -0.74 -38.76 -21.84
CA MET A 13 0.39 -39.59 -22.29
C MET A 13 1.73 -39.04 -21.81
N LYS A 14 1.91 -37.70 -21.79
CA LYS A 14 3.08 -37.07 -21.17
C LYS A 14 3.14 -37.35 -19.67
N LYS A 15 2.03 -37.23 -18.94
CA LYS A 15 1.97 -37.59 -17.51
C LYS A 15 2.30 -39.07 -17.27
N PHE A 16 1.84 -39.97 -18.13
CA PHE A 16 2.12 -41.41 -18.03
C PHE A 16 3.61 -41.74 -18.28
N PHE A 17 4.24 -41.10 -19.26
CA PHE A 17 5.68 -41.25 -19.51
C PHE A 17 6.53 -40.60 -18.42
N THR A 18 6.16 -39.42 -17.90
CA THR A 18 6.88 -38.78 -16.79
C THR A 18 6.82 -39.63 -15.51
N ILE A 19 5.67 -40.26 -15.23
CA ILE A 19 5.51 -41.19 -14.09
C ILE A 19 6.38 -42.44 -14.28
N ILE A 20 6.47 -43.01 -15.49
CA ILE A 20 7.35 -44.17 -15.77
C ILE A 20 8.83 -43.77 -15.70
N THR A 21 9.18 -42.54 -16.11
CA THR A 21 10.56 -42.05 -16.06
C THR A 21 11.00 -41.76 -14.62
N LEU A 22 10.11 -41.24 -13.77
CA LEU A 22 10.36 -41.13 -12.33
C LEU A 22 10.44 -42.53 -11.68
N LEU A 23 9.51 -43.45 -11.96
CA LEU A 23 9.53 -44.82 -11.42
C LEU A 23 10.79 -45.61 -11.86
N ALA A 24 11.33 -45.35 -13.05
CA ALA A 24 12.57 -45.95 -13.52
C ALA A 24 13.82 -45.32 -12.86
N MET A 25 13.79 -44.04 -12.52
CA MET A 25 14.85 -43.39 -11.71
C MET A 25 14.86 -43.89 -10.25
N PHE A 26 13.71 -44.27 -9.69
CA PHE A 26 13.59 -44.76 -8.30
C PHE A 26 14.03 -46.21 -8.07
N LEU A 27 14.30 -47.00 -9.12
CA LEU A 27 14.86 -48.35 -8.99
C LEU A 27 16.40 -48.37 -8.87
N VAL A 28 17.07 -47.21 -8.98
CA VAL A 28 18.54 -47.12 -9.03
C VAL A 28 19.16 -46.44 -7.80
N VAL A 29 18.40 -45.73 -6.96
CA VAL A 29 18.95 -45.05 -5.76
C VAL A 29 18.13 -45.42 -4.53
N GLY A 30 18.77 -46.12 -3.58
CA GLY A 30 18.17 -46.56 -2.33
C GLY A 30 17.88 -45.41 -1.36
N CYS A 31 16.76 -45.55 -0.64
CA CYS A 31 16.28 -44.76 0.50
C CYS A 31 16.15 -43.25 0.27
N VAL A 32 14.95 -42.82 -0.12
CA VAL A 32 14.44 -41.47 0.12
C VAL A 32 13.12 -41.62 0.88
N ASP A 33 12.95 -40.89 1.98
CA ASP A 33 11.72 -40.89 2.78
C ASP A 33 10.59 -40.24 1.97
N LEU A 34 9.59 -41.05 1.63
CA LEU A 34 8.48 -40.64 0.76
C LEU A 34 7.60 -39.55 1.40
N ASP A 35 7.55 -39.50 2.73
CA ASP A 35 6.76 -38.50 3.46
C ASP A 35 7.42 -37.12 3.41
N GLU A 36 8.75 -37.06 3.39
CA GLU A 36 9.51 -35.81 3.30
C GLU A 36 9.45 -35.20 1.90
N VAL A 37 9.51 -36.02 0.85
CA VAL A 37 9.32 -35.56 -0.54
C VAL A 37 7.89 -35.08 -0.77
N TRP A 38 6.89 -35.74 -0.16
CA TRP A 38 5.51 -35.29 -0.22
C TRP A 38 5.28 -33.97 0.52
N SER A 39 5.89 -33.80 1.69
CA SER A 39 5.85 -32.55 2.46
C SER A 39 6.50 -31.40 1.69
N GLN A 40 7.65 -31.64 1.04
CA GLN A 40 8.32 -30.65 0.20
C GLN A 40 7.48 -30.28 -1.04
N LEU A 41 6.77 -31.26 -1.65
CA LEU A 41 5.88 -31.00 -2.78
C LEU A 41 4.66 -30.17 -2.37
N GLU A 42 4.10 -30.39 -1.17
CA GLU A 42 3.02 -29.58 -0.61
C GLU A 42 3.47 -28.16 -0.25
N ALA A 43 4.67 -28.03 0.33
CA ALA A 43 5.29 -26.73 0.61
C ALA A 43 5.53 -25.93 -0.68
N LEU A 44 6.08 -26.55 -1.73
CA LEU A 44 6.27 -25.90 -3.04
C LEU A 44 4.94 -25.51 -3.70
N ARG A 45 3.89 -26.33 -3.54
CA ARG A 45 2.55 -26.00 -4.05
C ARG A 45 1.95 -24.79 -3.32
N LYS A 46 2.15 -24.70 -2.01
CA LYS A 46 1.70 -23.59 -1.19
C LYS A 46 2.47 -22.31 -1.54
N GLN A 47 3.79 -22.40 -1.67
CA GLN A 47 4.66 -21.29 -2.08
C GLN A 47 4.30 -20.77 -3.48
N ASN A 48 4.03 -21.67 -4.44
CA ASN A 48 3.58 -21.27 -5.78
C ASN A 48 2.18 -20.64 -5.79
N ALA A 49 1.29 -21.03 -4.87
CA ALA A 49 -0.02 -20.41 -4.72
C ALA A 49 0.10 -19.01 -4.10
N GLU A 50 0.94 -18.85 -3.08
CA GLU A 50 1.24 -17.57 -2.43
C GLU A 50 1.91 -16.59 -3.40
N GLN A 51 2.85 -17.05 -4.24
CA GLN A 51 3.47 -16.25 -5.30
C GLN A 51 2.47 -15.85 -6.40
N ALA A 52 1.51 -16.72 -6.74
CA ALA A 52 0.48 -16.40 -7.71
C ALA A 52 -0.51 -15.34 -7.16
N GLU A 53 -0.88 -15.43 -5.88
CA GLU A 53 -1.70 -14.41 -5.19
C GLU A 53 -0.95 -13.09 -5.01
N GLU A 54 0.36 -13.13 -4.80
CA GLU A 54 1.22 -11.94 -4.77
C GLU A 54 1.33 -11.27 -6.13
N LEU A 55 1.51 -12.03 -7.21
CA LEU A 55 1.53 -11.52 -8.58
C LEU A 55 0.15 -10.94 -8.99
N GLU A 56 -0.95 -11.56 -8.56
CA GLU A 56 -2.30 -11.00 -8.78
C GLU A 56 -2.50 -9.68 -7.99
N ARG A 57 -1.97 -9.58 -6.76
CA ARG A 57 -1.99 -8.34 -5.97
C ARG A 57 -1.13 -7.24 -6.58
N GLU A 58 0.05 -7.55 -7.09
CA GLU A 58 0.91 -6.58 -7.76
C GLU A 58 0.30 -6.08 -9.07
N ASN A 59 -0.29 -6.98 -9.88
CA ASN A 59 -0.99 -6.58 -11.10
C ASN A 59 -2.21 -5.69 -10.82
N ALA A 60 -2.93 -5.94 -9.70
CA ALA A 60 -4.02 -5.07 -9.26
C ALA A 60 -3.51 -3.67 -8.84
N LYS A 61 -2.35 -3.59 -8.16
CA LYS A 61 -1.71 -2.30 -7.84
C LYS A 61 -1.30 -1.56 -9.12
N PHE A 62 -0.72 -2.25 -10.10
CA PHE A 62 -0.30 -1.64 -11.36
C PHE A 62 -1.49 -1.08 -12.17
N ALA A 63 -2.62 -1.80 -12.19
CA ALA A 63 -3.85 -1.31 -12.81
C ALA A 63 -4.40 -0.05 -12.11
N SER A 64 -4.36 0.00 -10.78
CA SER A 64 -4.77 1.19 -10.02
C SER A 64 -3.85 2.40 -10.25
N PHE A 65 -2.56 2.15 -10.48
CA PHE A 65 -1.58 3.19 -10.78
C PHE A 65 -1.77 3.75 -12.20
N GLU A 66 -2.11 2.91 -13.19
CA GLU A 66 -2.47 3.36 -14.54
C GLU A 66 -3.74 4.25 -14.53
N GLU A 67 -4.75 3.88 -13.75
CA GLU A 67 -5.98 4.68 -13.58
C GLU A 67 -5.69 6.02 -12.90
N TRP A 68 -4.84 6.01 -11.87
CA TRP A 68 -4.41 7.23 -11.19
C TRP A 68 -3.60 8.14 -12.13
N TYR A 69 -2.66 7.59 -12.91
CA TYR A 69 -1.86 8.34 -13.88
C TYR A 69 -2.75 9.03 -14.93
N LYS A 70 -3.74 8.32 -15.48
CA LYS A 70 -4.73 8.90 -16.43
C LYS A 70 -5.57 10.02 -15.78
N SER A 71 -5.89 9.88 -14.50
CA SER A 71 -6.62 10.91 -13.74
C SER A 71 -5.78 12.17 -13.51
N VAL A 72 -4.50 12.01 -13.17
CA VAL A 72 -3.54 13.12 -13.00
C VAL A 72 -3.27 13.83 -14.32
N GLU A 73 -3.16 13.10 -15.43
CA GLU A 73 -2.99 13.68 -16.77
C GLU A 73 -4.20 14.52 -17.21
N LYS A 74 -5.42 14.06 -16.87
CA LYS A 74 -6.69 14.78 -17.09
C LYS A 74 -6.80 16.03 -16.21
N LEU A 75 -6.44 15.94 -14.93
CA LEU A 75 -6.41 17.07 -14.00
C LEU A 75 -5.40 18.15 -14.45
N THR A 76 -4.22 17.74 -14.88
CA THR A 76 -3.17 18.65 -15.36
C THR A 76 -3.60 19.38 -16.64
N SER A 77 -4.30 18.70 -17.54
CA SER A 77 -4.86 19.31 -18.75
C SER A 77 -6.00 20.30 -18.46
N SER A 78 -6.85 20.01 -17.46
CA SER A 78 -7.92 20.91 -17.02
C SER A 78 -7.37 22.18 -16.37
N ALA A 79 -6.41 22.03 -15.46
CA ALA A 79 -5.75 23.16 -14.79
C ALA A 79 -5.04 24.11 -15.78
N ASN A 80 -4.37 23.55 -16.79
CA ASN A 80 -3.72 24.36 -17.83
C ASN A 80 -4.72 25.13 -18.72
N SER A 81 -5.93 24.60 -18.93
CA SER A 81 -7.01 25.30 -19.64
C SER A 81 -7.57 26.47 -18.81
N GLU A 82 -7.78 26.26 -17.51
CA GLU A 82 -8.31 27.30 -16.60
C GLU A 82 -7.33 28.46 -16.39
N ILE A 83 -6.02 28.17 -16.29
CA ILE A 83 -4.97 29.20 -16.20
C ILE A 83 -4.97 30.12 -17.44
N SER A 84 -5.23 29.57 -18.63
CA SER A 84 -5.31 30.34 -19.88
C SER A 84 -6.53 31.28 -19.90
N SER A 85 -7.70 30.80 -19.45
CA SER A 85 -8.94 31.58 -19.35
C SER A 85 -8.84 32.69 -18.31
N ILE A 86 -8.25 32.41 -17.14
CA ILE A 86 -8.02 33.40 -16.07
C ILE A 86 -7.03 34.47 -16.54
N LYS A 87 -5.96 34.08 -17.24
CA LYS A 87 -5.01 35.03 -17.83
C LYS A 87 -5.68 35.94 -18.85
N GLY A 88 -6.53 35.41 -19.74
CA GLY A 88 -7.30 36.21 -20.70
C GLY A 88 -8.23 37.22 -20.01
N LEU A 89 -8.88 36.84 -18.92
CA LEU A 89 -9.72 37.75 -18.12
C LEU A 89 -8.90 38.83 -17.40
N ILE A 90 -7.73 38.48 -16.85
CA ILE A 90 -6.81 39.43 -16.21
C ILE A 90 -6.23 40.41 -17.23
N ASP A 91 -5.86 39.95 -18.43
CA ASP A 91 -5.35 40.80 -19.50
C ASP A 91 -6.45 41.75 -20.01
N ALA A 92 -7.71 41.28 -20.09
CA ALA A 92 -8.84 42.13 -20.46
C ALA A 92 -9.22 43.15 -19.39
N LEU A 93 -9.14 42.79 -18.10
CA LEU A 93 -9.29 43.71 -16.98
C LEU A 93 -8.18 44.76 -16.97
N SER A 94 -6.94 44.34 -17.19
CA SER A 94 -5.77 45.23 -17.22
C SER A 94 -5.81 46.22 -18.39
N ASN A 95 -6.34 45.79 -19.54
CA ASN A 95 -6.50 46.62 -20.74
C ASN A 95 -7.89 47.28 -20.85
N GLN A 96 -8.73 47.17 -19.81
CA GLN A 96 -10.04 47.83 -19.71
C GLN A 96 -11.00 47.51 -20.87
N LEU A 97 -11.00 46.26 -21.33
CA LEU A 97 -11.80 45.84 -22.48
C LEU A 97 -13.24 45.49 -22.06
N SER A 98 -14.23 45.90 -22.85
CA SER A 98 -15.64 45.58 -22.61
C SER A 98 -16.11 44.38 -23.43
N VAL A 99 -17.02 43.57 -22.89
CA VAL A 99 -17.64 42.46 -23.65
C VAL A 99 -18.60 43.02 -24.69
N VAL A 100 -18.44 42.62 -25.95
CA VAL A 100 -19.30 43.02 -27.07
C VAL A 100 -20.35 41.96 -27.35
N SER A 101 -19.98 40.70 -27.27
CA SER A 101 -20.90 39.57 -27.43
C SER A 101 -20.28 38.31 -26.82
N TYR A 102 -21.12 37.29 -26.65
CA TYR A 102 -20.67 35.95 -26.31
C TYR A 102 -21.37 34.93 -27.20
N LYS A 103 -20.74 33.77 -27.35
CA LYS A 103 -21.29 32.64 -28.09
C LYS A 103 -21.02 31.35 -27.32
N GLU A 104 -22.05 30.56 -27.08
CA GLU A 104 -21.88 29.21 -26.55
C GLU A 104 -21.10 28.34 -27.54
N LEU A 105 -20.12 27.59 -27.06
CA LEU A 105 -19.36 26.66 -27.86
C LEU A 105 -20.28 25.57 -28.43
N SER A 106 -20.00 25.10 -29.64
CA SER A 106 -20.88 24.15 -30.34
C SER A 106 -21.05 22.80 -29.64
N ASP A 107 -20.10 22.44 -28.79
CA ASP A 107 -20.13 21.23 -27.96
C ASP A 107 -20.75 21.46 -26.56
N LYS A 108 -21.24 22.68 -26.30
CA LYS A 108 -21.78 23.12 -25.00
C LYS A 108 -20.79 22.97 -23.84
N SER A 109 -19.49 22.93 -24.13
CA SER A 109 -18.44 22.83 -23.10
C SER A 109 -18.10 24.18 -22.45
N GLY A 110 -18.74 25.28 -22.86
CA GLY A 110 -18.50 26.62 -22.35
C GLY A 110 -18.92 27.74 -23.30
N PHE A 111 -18.40 28.94 -23.07
CA PHE A 111 -18.67 30.16 -23.84
C PHE A 111 -17.39 30.79 -24.39
N GLU A 112 -17.44 31.27 -25.64
CA GLU A 112 -16.45 32.19 -26.20
C GLU A 112 -16.98 33.63 -26.06
N ILE A 113 -16.25 34.45 -25.30
CA ILE A 113 -16.54 35.87 -25.07
C ILE A 113 -15.69 36.70 -26.03
N ILE A 114 -16.32 37.65 -26.70
CA ILE A 114 -15.65 38.57 -27.64
C ILE A 114 -15.57 39.95 -26.99
N MET A 115 -14.35 40.47 -26.85
CA MET A 115 -14.05 41.76 -26.25
C MET A 115 -14.05 42.90 -27.29
N SER A 116 -14.05 44.15 -26.81
CA SER A 116 -14.15 45.37 -27.63
C SER A 116 -13.01 45.60 -28.60
N ASP A 117 -11.84 45.01 -28.36
CA ASP A 117 -10.69 45.03 -29.26
C ASP A 117 -10.69 43.85 -30.26
N GLY A 118 -11.71 42.98 -30.19
CA GLY A 118 -11.83 41.77 -30.99
C GLY A 118 -11.11 40.54 -30.40
N SER A 119 -10.46 40.66 -29.24
CA SER A 119 -9.88 39.53 -28.54
C SER A 119 -10.96 38.56 -28.05
N LYS A 120 -10.60 37.28 -27.95
CA LYS A 120 -11.53 36.20 -27.62
C LYS A 120 -11.06 35.46 -26.37
N ILE A 121 -11.95 35.31 -25.40
CA ILE A 121 -11.70 34.59 -24.16
C ILE A 121 -12.66 33.42 -24.11
N VAL A 122 -12.13 32.21 -23.94
CA VAL A 122 -12.96 31.00 -23.81
C VAL A 122 -13.09 30.65 -22.34
N LEU A 123 -14.32 30.63 -21.82
CA LEU A 123 -14.67 30.14 -20.49
C LEU A 123 -15.32 28.78 -20.63
N LYS A 124 -14.66 27.73 -20.14
CA LYS A 124 -15.22 26.37 -20.15
C LYS A 124 -16.00 26.09 -18.87
N HIS A 125 -17.02 25.24 -18.96
CA HIS A 125 -17.67 24.65 -17.81
C HIS A 125 -16.65 23.82 -17.02
N GLY A 126 -16.78 23.77 -15.69
CA GLY A 126 -15.96 22.87 -14.87
C GLY A 126 -16.17 21.43 -15.32
N VAL A 127 -15.11 20.62 -15.34
CA VAL A 127 -15.23 19.18 -15.62
C VAL A 127 -16.03 18.49 -14.53
N ASP A 128 -16.93 17.59 -14.91
CA ASP A 128 -17.66 16.72 -13.97
C ASP A 128 -16.66 15.97 -13.07
N GLY A 129 -16.98 15.89 -11.78
CA GLY A 129 -16.22 15.06 -10.83
C GLY A 129 -16.16 13.60 -11.30
N ALA A 130 -15.10 12.87 -10.92
CA ALA A 130 -14.98 11.45 -11.28
C ALA A 130 -16.23 10.67 -10.82
N ALA A 131 -16.78 9.82 -11.69
CA ALA A 131 -17.93 8.98 -11.37
C ALA A 131 -17.63 8.14 -10.12
N GLY A 132 -18.56 8.15 -9.14
CA GLY A 132 -18.49 7.27 -7.99
C GLY A 132 -18.48 5.80 -8.43
N LYS A 133 -17.74 4.94 -7.73
CA LYS A 133 -17.74 3.49 -8.00
C LYS A 133 -19.13 2.91 -7.73
N ASP A 134 -19.68 2.18 -8.70
CA ASP A 134 -20.96 1.49 -8.57
C ASP A 134 -21.00 0.58 -7.33
N GLY A 135 -22.03 0.76 -6.50
CA GLY A 135 -22.34 -0.17 -5.41
C GLY A 135 -22.92 -1.47 -5.98
N LYS A 136 -22.29 -2.61 -5.68
CA LYS A 136 -22.92 -3.91 -5.93
C LYS A 136 -24.20 -4.00 -5.09
N ASP A 137 -25.31 -4.18 -5.79
CA ASP A 137 -26.65 -4.47 -5.32
C ASP A 137 -27.42 -3.29 -4.69
N GLY A 138 -27.82 -2.31 -5.54
CA GLY A 138 -29.17 -1.73 -5.44
C GLY A 138 -29.35 -0.27 -4.95
N ALA A 139 -28.36 0.61 -5.05
CA ALA A 139 -28.59 2.07 -4.97
C ALA A 139 -27.56 2.83 -5.83
N ASP A 140 -28.02 3.86 -6.55
CA ASP A 140 -27.16 4.76 -7.35
C ASP A 140 -26.16 5.48 -6.42
N GLY A 141 -24.88 5.52 -6.81
CA GLY A 141 -23.86 6.26 -6.08
C GLY A 141 -24.11 7.77 -6.13
N ASN A 142 -23.70 8.50 -5.10
CA ASN A 142 -23.83 9.96 -5.07
C ASN A 142 -23.06 10.61 -6.25
N ASP A 143 -23.71 11.52 -6.97
CA ASP A 143 -23.08 12.36 -7.99
C ASP A 143 -21.92 13.17 -7.36
N GLY A 144 -20.81 13.26 -8.07
CA GLY A 144 -19.73 14.18 -7.69
C GLY A 144 -20.20 15.63 -7.69
N THR A 145 -19.64 16.47 -6.83
CA THR A 145 -19.97 17.91 -6.79
C THR A 145 -19.72 18.57 -8.15
N ASN A 146 -20.75 19.17 -8.75
CA ASN A 146 -20.66 19.90 -10.02
C ASN A 146 -19.56 20.98 -9.95
N GLY A 147 -18.75 21.09 -11.00
CA GLY A 147 -17.81 22.20 -11.15
C GLY A 147 -18.52 23.55 -11.22
N LEU A 148 -17.88 24.59 -10.69
CA LEU A 148 -18.43 25.96 -10.70
C LEU A 148 -18.54 26.48 -12.14
N THR A 149 -19.78 26.63 -12.63
CA THR A 149 -20.09 27.27 -13.91
C THR A 149 -20.37 28.75 -13.69
N PRO A 150 -19.61 29.69 -14.29
CA PRO A 150 -19.92 31.10 -14.20
C PRO A 150 -21.24 31.44 -14.91
N ASP A 151 -22.15 32.14 -14.24
CA ASP A 151 -23.46 32.57 -14.75
C ASP A 151 -23.33 33.96 -15.41
N ILE A 152 -23.38 34.02 -16.74
CA ILE A 152 -23.34 35.27 -17.49
C ILE A 152 -24.77 35.64 -17.88
N SER A 153 -25.26 36.77 -17.38
CA SER A 153 -26.66 37.20 -17.56
C SER A 153 -26.75 38.71 -17.75
N VAL A 154 -27.98 39.21 -17.93
CA VAL A 154 -28.28 40.65 -17.95
C VAL A 154 -29.25 40.98 -16.82
N LYS A 155 -28.98 42.05 -16.09
CA LYS A 155 -29.79 42.49 -14.95
C LYS A 155 -30.31 43.91 -15.21
N LEU A 156 -31.60 44.12 -14.97
CA LEU A 156 -32.23 45.43 -15.08
C LEU A 156 -31.82 46.27 -13.87
N HIS A 157 -31.22 47.42 -14.13
CA HIS A 157 -30.82 48.35 -13.09
C HIS A 157 -31.94 49.39 -12.83
N GLU A 158 -31.89 50.09 -11.69
CA GLU A 158 -32.95 51.02 -11.24
C GLU A 158 -33.21 52.19 -12.20
N ASP A 159 -32.28 52.46 -13.12
CA ASP A 159 -32.42 53.45 -14.20
C ASP A 159 -33.21 52.94 -15.42
N GLY A 160 -33.67 51.69 -15.38
CA GLY A 160 -34.51 51.08 -16.41
C GLY A 160 -33.74 50.49 -17.60
N LEU A 161 -32.41 50.41 -17.55
CA LEU A 161 -31.57 49.80 -18.59
C LEU A 161 -31.05 48.42 -18.15
N LEU A 162 -30.86 47.52 -19.12
CA LEU A 162 -30.25 46.21 -18.90
C LEU A 162 -28.74 46.35 -18.95
N TYR A 163 -28.03 45.77 -18.00
CA TYR A 163 -26.57 45.74 -17.92
C TYR A 163 -26.06 44.30 -17.82
N TRP A 164 -24.89 44.03 -18.38
CA TRP A 164 -24.27 42.71 -18.31
C TRP A 164 -23.84 42.37 -16.88
N THR A 165 -23.97 41.10 -16.50
CA THR A 165 -23.59 40.56 -15.19
C THR A 165 -22.81 39.26 -15.31
N ILE A 166 -21.92 39.00 -14.36
CA ILE A 166 -21.25 37.70 -14.18
C ILE A 166 -21.45 37.27 -12.73
N ASN A 167 -21.97 36.06 -12.52
CA ASN A 167 -22.36 35.50 -11.23
C ASN A 167 -23.30 36.40 -10.42
N GLY A 168 -24.19 37.12 -11.11
CA GLY A 168 -25.18 38.01 -10.49
C GLY A 168 -24.70 39.43 -10.16
N GLU A 169 -23.40 39.71 -10.34
CA GLU A 169 -22.79 41.03 -10.11
C GLU A 169 -22.67 41.85 -11.41
N PHE A 170 -22.87 43.17 -11.33
CA PHE A 170 -22.81 44.05 -12.50
C PHE A 170 -21.40 44.19 -13.05
N LEU A 171 -21.26 44.04 -14.37
CA LEU A 171 -20.00 44.28 -15.06
C LEU A 171 -19.79 45.79 -15.22
N LEU A 172 -18.67 46.28 -14.70
CA LEU A 172 -18.32 47.71 -14.69
C LEU A 172 -17.24 47.99 -15.75
N ASP A 173 -17.29 49.18 -16.35
CA ASP A 173 -16.23 49.75 -17.17
C ASP A 173 -15.12 50.36 -16.30
N ALA A 174 -14.09 50.90 -16.97
CA ALA A 174 -12.89 51.46 -16.34
C ALA A 174 -13.15 52.59 -15.33
N ASP A 175 -14.28 53.30 -15.45
CA ASP A 175 -14.66 54.41 -14.58
C ASP A 175 -15.63 53.96 -13.48
N GLY A 176 -15.85 52.65 -13.33
CA GLY A 176 -16.76 52.06 -12.37
C GLY A 176 -18.22 52.13 -12.79
N LYS A 177 -18.52 52.35 -14.06
CA LYS A 177 -19.89 52.50 -14.58
C LYS A 177 -20.36 51.21 -15.25
N MET A 178 -21.60 50.82 -15.00
CA MET A 178 -22.13 49.55 -15.52
C MET A 178 -22.17 49.51 -17.06
N ILE A 179 -21.89 48.34 -17.66
CA ILE A 179 -21.85 48.14 -19.12
C ILE A 179 -23.24 47.74 -19.67
N PRO A 180 -23.93 48.61 -20.44
CA PRO A 180 -25.29 48.38 -20.89
C PRO A 180 -25.37 47.29 -21.97
N ALA A 181 -26.40 46.46 -21.92
CA ALA A 181 -26.61 45.30 -22.78
C ALA A 181 -27.33 45.61 -24.11
N GLN A 182 -27.63 46.88 -24.39
CA GLN A 182 -28.20 47.32 -25.67
C GLN A 182 -27.48 48.57 -26.20
N ALA A 183 -27.10 48.53 -27.48
CA ALA A 183 -26.54 49.65 -28.21
C ALA A 183 -27.64 50.62 -28.67
N LYS A 184 -27.39 51.94 -28.64
CA LYS A 184 -28.20 52.95 -29.34
C LYS A 184 -27.95 52.87 -30.85
N ASP A 185 -29.01 52.92 -31.65
CA ASP A 185 -28.97 52.92 -33.12
C ASP A 185 -28.08 54.03 -33.70
N GLY A 186 -27.33 53.69 -34.76
CA GLY A 186 -26.63 54.65 -35.62
C GLY A 186 -27.59 55.30 -36.62
N LYS A 187 -27.32 56.56 -36.98
CA LYS A 187 -28.15 57.44 -37.85
C LYS A 187 -28.69 56.76 -39.12
N ASP A 188 -29.95 57.07 -39.44
CA ASP A 188 -30.73 56.60 -40.60
C ASP A 188 -29.97 56.64 -41.95
N GLY A 189 -30.03 55.51 -42.67
CA GLY A 189 -29.73 55.41 -44.10
C GLY A 189 -31.00 55.67 -44.94
N LYS A 190 -30.83 56.32 -46.11
CA LYS A 190 -31.94 56.72 -47.01
C LYS A 190 -32.82 55.55 -47.47
N ASP A 191 -34.13 55.78 -47.55
CA ASP A 191 -35.18 54.84 -47.92
C ASP A 191 -34.89 53.99 -49.17
N GLY A 192 -35.09 52.67 -49.04
CA GLY A 192 -35.15 51.71 -50.13
C GLY A 192 -36.59 51.25 -50.37
N LYS A 193 -36.99 51.17 -51.65
CA LYS A 193 -38.37 50.91 -52.15
C LYS A 193 -39.03 49.65 -51.59
N ASP A 194 -40.35 49.73 -51.39
CA ASP A 194 -41.23 48.62 -51.04
C ASP A 194 -41.18 47.47 -52.05
N GLY A 195 -41.21 46.24 -51.55
CA GLY A 195 -41.25 45.00 -52.33
C GLY A 195 -42.18 43.96 -51.73
N VAL A 196 -43.42 43.96 -52.23
CA VAL A 196 -44.43 42.89 -52.43
C VAL A 196 -44.54 41.72 -51.44
N ASP A 197 -45.74 41.56 -50.87
CA ASP A 197 -46.16 40.35 -50.14
C ASP A 197 -46.36 39.13 -51.06
N GLY A 198 -45.92 37.97 -50.57
CA GLY A 198 -46.32 36.63 -51.06
C GLY A 198 -45.51 35.55 -50.35
N ALA A 199 -46.01 34.37 -49.98
CA ALA A 199 -47.34 33.77 -50.07
C ALA A 199 -47.43 32.69 -48.96
N GLN A 200 -48.64 32.35 -48.53
CA GLN A 200 -48.88 31.23 -47.60
C GLN A 200 -49.14 29.92 -48.35
N GLY A 201 -48.60 28.81 -47.86
CA GLY A 201 -49.00 27.44 -48.21
C GLY A 201 -48.05 26.42 -47.56
N ALA A 202 -48.41 25.19 -47.18
CA ALA A 202 -49.70 24.52 -46.94
C ALA A 202 -49.42 23.33 -45.98
N ASP A 203 -50.40 22.91 -45.18
CA ASP A 203 -50.30 21.84 -44.17
C ASP A 203 -50.13 20.42 -44.75
N GLY A 204 -49.49 19.52 -43.99
CA GLY A 204 -49.31 18.10 -44.37
C GLY A 204 -49.11 17.08 -43.23
N LYS A 205 -50.24 16.53 -42.76
CA LYS A 205 -50.55 15.17 -42.22
C LYS A 205 -49.85 14.57 -40.98
N ASP A 206 -50.69 14.22 -40.00
CA ASP A 206 -50.42 13.41 -38.80
C ASP A 206 -50.19 11.90 -39.07
N GLY A 207 -49.48 11.25 -38.14
CA GLY A 207 -49.43 9.79 -37.96
C GLY A 207 -49.28 9.40 -36.48
N LYS A 208 -50.31 8.71 -35.95
CA LYS A 208 -50.49 8.07 -34.62
C LYS A 208 -49.82 6.66 -34.56
N ASP A 209 -49.52 5.96 -33.47
CA ASP A 209 -49.72 6.01 -32.00
C ASP A 209 -48.65 5.06 -31.36
N GLY A 210 -48.46 5.12 -30.03
CA GLY A 210 -47.93 3.99 -29.25
C GLY A 210 -47.46 4.37 -27.84
N ALA A 211 -48.28 4.12 -26.82
CA ALA A 211 -47.94 4.31 -25.41
C ALA A 211 -47.18 3.10 -24.85
N ASP A 212 -46.24 3.34 -23.93
CA ASP A 212 -45.85 2.37 -22.89
C ASP A 212 -45.21 3.06 -21.66
N GLY A 213 -45.54 2.50 -20.49
CA GLY A 213 -44.64 2.41 -19.33
C GLY A 213 -44.78 3.47 -18.22
N ALA A 214 -45.40 3.10 -17.10
CA ALA A 214 -45.40 3.89 -15.87
C ALA A 214 -43.99 3.94 -15.24
N GLN A 215 -43.53 5.14 -14.86
CA GLN A 215 -42.36 5.29 -13.99
C GLN A 215 -42.78 5.05 -12.53
N GLY A 216 -42.10 4.08 -11.89
CA GLY A 216 -42.25 3.75 -10.48
C GLY A 216 -41.75 4.84 -9.54
N ALA A 217 -42.25 4.82 -8.31
CA ALA A 217 -42.02 5.85 -7.29
C ALA A 217 -40.53 5.99 -6.90
N GLN A 218 -40.02 7.22 -6.94
CA GLN A 218 -38.78 7.60 -6.28
C GLN A 218 -39.08 8.00 -4.83
N GLY A 219 -38.38 7.36 -3.89
CA GLY A 219 -38.38 7.70 -2.47
C GLY A 219 -37.75 9.07 -2.21
N ALA A 220 -38.27 9.78 -1.22
CA ALA A 220 -37.92 11.15 -0.89
C ALA A 220 -36.56 11.26 -0.18
N ALA A 221 -35.77 12.28 -0.52
CA ALA A 221 -34.77 12.84 0.38
C ALA A 221 -35.44 13.82 1.36
N GLY A 222 -35.05 13.74 2.63
CA GLY A 222 -35.47 14.66 3.69
C GLY A 222 -34.99 16.09 3.42
N LYS A 223 -35.82 17.08 3.76
CA LYS A 223 -35.61 18.51 3.52
C LYS A 223 -35.06 19.21 4.77
N ASP A 224 -34.16 20.16 4.57
CA ASP A 224 -33.80 21.17 5.57
C ASP A 224 -34.97 22.10 5.91
N GLY A 225 -34.91 22.72 7.10
CA GLY A 225 -35.95 23.59 7.65
C GLY A 225 -36.16 24.89 6.87
N PHE A 226 -37.43 25.27 6.68
CA PHE A 226 -37.83 26.45 5.90
C PHE A 226 -37.91 27.75 6.71
N THR A 227 -37.49 28.87 6.09
CA THR A 227 -37.80 30.24 6.56
C THR A 227 -39.04 30.79 5.81
N PRO A 228 -40.06 31.35 6.48
CA PRO A 228 -41.30 31.86 5.85
C PRO A 228 -41.16 33.07 4.89
N LEU A 229 -42.04 33.19 3.87
CA LEU A 229 -42.15 34.33 2.91
C LEU A 229 -43.49 35.10 3.03
N LEU A 230 -43.54 36.42 2.79
CA LEU A 230 -44.73 37.30 2.94
C LEU A 230 -45.06 38.14 1.68
N ARG A 231 -46.35 38.42 1.39
CA ARG A 231 -46.85 39.31 0.31
C ARG A 231 -48.22 39.96 0.63
N VAL A 232 -48.76 40.83 -0.22
CA VAL A 232 -50.15 41.36 -0.14
C VAL A 232 -50.97 40.86 -1.33
N ASN A 233 -52.23 40.47 -1.10
CA ASN A 233 -53.13 39.94 -2.13
C ASN A 233 -54.08 40.99 -2.73
N SER A 234 -54.90 40.55 -3.68
CA SER A 234 -55.88 41.39 -4.39
C SER A 234 -56.96 42.02 -3.51
N ASP A 235 -57.15 41.53 -2.27
CA ASP A 235 -58.13 42.03 -1.31
C ASP A 235 -57.52 43.01 -0.28
N LEU A 236 -56.31 43.50 -0.57
CA LEU A 236 -55.49 44.40 0.26
C LEU A 236 -55.18 43.83 1.65
N CYS A 237 -54.91 42.52 1.70
CA CYS A 237 -54.57 41.81 2.93
C CYS A 237 -53.20 41.11 2.79
N TRP A 238 -52.44 41.03 3.88
CA TRP A 238 -51.16 40.32 3.91
C TRP A 238 -51.35 38.79 3.80
N GLU A 239 -50.42 38.06 3.18
CA GLU A 239 -50.36 36.58 3.03
C GLU A 239 -48.93 36.05 3.23
N MET A 240 -48.77 34.86 3.82
CA MET A 240 -47.51 34.18 4.12
C MET A 240 -47.47 32.76 3.56
N SER A 241 -46.33 32.37 2.99
CA SER A 241 -46.03 31.01 2.54
C SER A 241 -44.96 30.38 3.44
N LEU A 242 -45.18 29.12 3.85
CA LEU A 242 -44.25 28.34 4.68
C LEU A 242 -43.54 27.23 3.88
N ASP A 243 -43.81 27.17 2.57
CA ASP A 243 -43.36 26.15 1.63
C ASP A 243 -42.67 26.77 0.40
N GLY A 244 -42.01 27.93 0.60
CA GLY A 244 -41.20 28.59 -0.44
C GLY A 244 -42.01 29.25 -1.57
N GLY A 245 -43.26 29.62 -1.32
CA GLY A 245 -44.14 30.31 -2.27
C GLY A 245 -45.06 29.38 -3.07
N THR A 246 -45.12 28.10 -2.71
CA THR A 246 -45.92 27.08 -3.40
C THR A 246 -47.40 27.17 -3.01
N THR A 247 -47.69 27.50 -1.74
CA THR A 247 -49.03 27.89 -1.27
C THR A 247 -48.96 29.17 -0.45
N TRP A 248 -49.99 30.02 -0.57
CA TRP A 248 -50.06 31.33 0.09
C TRP A 248 -51.28 31.41 1.00
N GLN A 249 -51.07 31.90 2.23
CA GLN A 249 -52.12 31.96 3.25
C GLN A 249 -52.19 33.33 3.88
N LEU A 250 -53.37 33.94 3.94
CA LEU A 250 -53.59 35.24 4.60
C LEU A 250 -52.96 35.32 6.00
N VAL A 251 -52.15 36.34 6.23
CA VAL A 251 -51.64 36.77 7.54
C VAL A 251 -52.78 37.48 8.24
N ARG A 252 -53.00 37.14 9.51
CA ARG A 252 -54.17 37.57 10.28
C ARG A 252 -53.66 38.18 11.62
N ASP A 253 -54.49 38.79 12.48
CA ASP A 253 -54.19 39.53 13.77
C ASP A 253 -54.61 39.00 15.22
N THR A 254 -54.02 38.02 15.89
CA THR A 254 -54.56 37.17 17.02
C THR A 254 -56.03 36.66 17.03
N ASN A 255 -56.97 37.22 16.25
CA ASN A 255 -58.42 36.94 16.25
C ASN A 255 -59.01 36.35 14.94
N LYS A 256 -58.19 35.67 14.15
CA LYS A 256 -58.39 35.12 12.79
C LYS A 256 -58.88 36.11 11.72
N ASN A 257 -58.76 37.42 11.91
CA ASN A 257 -59.10 38.42 10.89
C ASN A 257 -57.89 38.73 10.00
N PRO A 258 -58.04 38.74 8.66
CA PRO A 258 -56.93 39.06 7.77
C PRO A 258 -56.42 40.49 8.00
N ILE A 259 -55.11 40.62 8.22
CA ILE A 259 -54.46 41.91 8.45
C ILE A 259 -54.52 42.69 7.14
N ARG A 260 -55.37 43.71 7.10
CA ARG A 260 -55.53 44.61 5.97
C ARG A 260 -54.50 45.73 6.01
N VAL A 261 -53.97 46.09 4.84
CA VAL A 261 -53.07 47.24 4.73
C VAL A 261 -53.90 48.53 4.96
N GLN A 262 -53.55 49.34 5.97
CA GLN A 262 -54.16 50.68 6.17
C GLN A 262 -53.14 51.81 5.97
N GLY A 263 -53.42 52.64 4.96
CA GLY A 263 -52.79 53.91 4.61
C GLY A 263 -53.65 54.62 3.54
N PRO A 264 -53.65 55.97 3.44
CA PRO A 264 -54.84 56.83 3.26
C PRO A 264 -55.53 56.84 1.88
N GLN A 265 -56.80 57.25 1.86
CA GLN A 265 -57.62 57.48 0.67
C GLN A 265 -57.33 58.83 -0.02
N GLY A 266 -57.08 58.80 -1.34
CA GLY A 266 -57.40 59.86 -2.32
C GLY A 266 -56.33 60.07 -3.41
N PRO A 267 -56.67 60.35 -4.70
CA PRO A 267 -57.97 60.76 -5.24
C PRO A 267 -58.58 59.86 -6.36
N GLN A 268 -59.91 59.80 -6.31
CA GLN A 268 -60.93 59.89 -7.38
C GLN A 268 -60.66 59.29 -8.79
N GLY A 269 -61.43 58.23 -9.10
CA GLY A 269 -61.58 57.67 -10.44
C GLY A 269 -62.57 58.42 -11.33
N SER A 270 -62.49 58.16 -12.64
CA SER A 270 -63.35 58.73 -13.68
C SER A 270 -64.69 58.00 -13.82
N VAL A 271 -65.75 58.75 -13.54
CA VAL A 271 -67.16 58.73 -13.99
C VAL A 271 -67.74 57.43 -14.58
N GLY A 272 -68.72 56.86 -13.85
CA GLY A 272 -69.80 56.04 -14.41
C GLY A 272 -71.16 56.68 -14.11
N GLN A 273 -72.08 56.66 -15.08
CA GLN A 273 -73.36 57.37 -15.03
C GLN A 273 -74.40 56.78 -14.05
N GLN A 274 -75.27 57.70 -13.63
CA GLN A 274 -76.35 57.64 -12.63
C GLN A 274 -77.51 56.68 -12.92
N GLY A 275 -78.05 56.07 -11.86
CA GLY A 275 -79.40 55.51 -11.75
C GLY A 275 -79.95 55.75 -10.32
N ALA A 276 -81.26 56.06 -10.19
CA ALA A 276 -81.81 56.86 -9.09
C ALA A 276 -82.54 56.10 -7.95
N THR A 277 -82.41 56.66 -6.73
CA THR A 277 -83.36 56.80 -5.59
C THR A 277 -84.11 55.61 -4.95
N GLY A 278 -84.09 55.58 -3.60
CA GLY A 278 -85.10 54.96 -2.72
C GLY A 278 -84.76 55.06 -1.22
N GLN A 279 -85.73 55.42 -0.37
CA GLN A 279 -85.59 55.96 1.01
C GLN A 279 -85.82 54.95 2.17
N THR A 280 -85.38 55.36 3.39
CA THR A 280 -85.97 55.18 4.75
C THR A 280 -85.92 53.83 5.51
N GLY A 281 -85.53 53.88 6.80
CA GLY A 281 -86.05 52.97 7.86
C GLY A 281 -85.17 52.61 9.08
N SER A 282 -85.26 53.42 10.15
CA SER A 282 -85.24 53.21 11.63
C SER A 282 -84.43 52.10 12.38
N PRO A 283 -83.84 52.39 13.58
CA PRO A 283 -83.12 51.44 14.45
C PRO A 283 -83.89 50.96 15.71
N GLY A 284 -83.45 49.86 16.33
CA GLY A 284 -83.72 49.48 17.73
C GLY A 284 -83.28 48.05 18.08
N PRO A 285 -83.25 47.62 19.37
CA PRO A 285 -82.68 48.23 20.57
C PRO A 285 -81.56 47.37 21.22
N GLN A 286 -80.84 47.94 22.19
CA GLN A 286 -79.71 47.37 22.94
C GLN A 286 -80.13 46.39 24.05
N GLY A 287 -79.37 45.30 24.25
CA GLY A 287 -79.36 44.41 25.41
C GLY A 287 -77.98 44.38 26.12
N PRO A 288 -77.88 43.88 27.37
CA PRO A 288 -77.03 44.44 28.43
C PRO A 288 -75.53 44.03 28.45
N THR A 289 -74.71 44.92 29.02
CA THR A 289 -73.30 44.82 29.47
C THR A 289 -73.15 43.77 30.59
N GLY A 290 -72.10 42.96 30.80
CA GLY A 290 -70.78 42.70 30.21
C GLY A 290 -69.93 41.99 31.30
N GLU A 291 -68.97 41.11 30.96
CA GLU A 291 -67.90 40.68 31.91
C GLU A 291 -66.54 40.46 31.23
N LYS A 292 -65.52 41.01 31.93
CA LYS A 292 -64.10 40.66 32.05
C LYS A 292 -63.25 40.56 30.77
N GLY A 293 -62.34 41.54 30.64
CA GLY A 293 -61.44 41.71 29.51
C GLY A 293 -60.38 40.62 29.33
N ASP A 294 -60.06 40.40 28.07
CA ASP A 294 -59.10 39.42 27.57
C ASP A 294 -57.65 39.75 27.97
N PRO A 295 -56.83 38.75 28.36
CA PRO A 295 -55.39 38.90 28.35
C PRO A 295 -54.88 38.94 26.90
N GLY A 296 -54.34 40.10 26.52
CA GLY A 296 -53.10 40.24 25.73
C GLY A 296 -52.98 39.43 24.44
N HIS A 297 -53.60 39.94 23.39
CA HIS A 297 -53.33 39.60 21.99
C HIS A 297 -51.87 39.86 21.58
N ASP A 298 -51.09 38.82 21.30
CA ASP A 298 -49.79 38.85 20.61
C ASP A 298 -49.92 38.96 19.08
N GLY A 299 -50.96 39.65 18.59
CA GLY A 299 -51.02 40.23 17.25
C GLY A 299 -51.00 39.30 16.02
N ASP A 300 -50.86 37.96 16.13
CA ASP A 300 -50.92 37.03 14.98
C ASP A 300 -52.18 36.14 14.95
N ALA A 301 -53.01 36.47 13.98
CA ALA A 301 -54.18 35.83 13.47
C ALA A 301 -54.21 34.35 13.37
N ASN A 302 -53.05 33.91 12.94
CA ASN A 302 -52.70 32.55 12.72
C ASN A 302 -52.94 31.71 13.98
N LEU A 303 -52.70 32.31 15.15
CA LEU A 303 -52.41 31.63 16.39
C LEU A 303 -53.58 31.73 17.37
N THR A 304 -54.08 30.57 17.79
CA THR A 304 -55.02 30.47 18.91
C THR A 304 -54.50 29.40 19.84
N ILE A 305 -54.17 29.79 21.06
CA ILE A 305 -53.75 28.86 22.10
C ILE A 305 -54.95 28.68 23.03
N ALA A 306 -55.57 27.51 22.95
CA ALA A 306 -56.71 27.15 23.77
C ALA A 306 -56.28 26.07 24.76
N GLU A 307 -56.45 26.37 26.03
CA GLU A 307 -56.11 25.46 27.11
C GLU A 307 -57.37 24.71 27.58
N THR A 308 -57.37 23.39 27.46
CA THR A 308 -58.42 22.49 27.99
C THR A 308 -57.90 21.75 29.23
N ASP A 309 -58.72 20.97 29.92
CA ASP A 309 -58.28 20.19 31.09
C ASP A 309 -57.21 19.16 30.75
N ASN A 310 -57.24 18.58 29.53
CA ASN A 310 -56.40 17.45 29.13
C ASN A 310 -55.48 17.74 27.92
N ALA A 311 -55.42 18.97 27.41
CA ALA A 311 -54.53 19.38 26.33
C ALA A 311 -54.37 20.92 26.23
N ILE A 312 -53.20 21.38 25.79
CA ILE A 312 -52.99 22.69 25.18
C ILE A 312 -53.15 22.50 23.68
N VAL A 313 -54.17 23.12 23.10
CA VAL A 313 -54.45 23.06 21.67
C VAL A 313 -53.96 24.36 21.05
N ILE A 314 -52.86 24.28 20.32
CA ILE A 314 -52.32 25.40 19.55
C ILE A 314 -52.83 25.24 18.12
N VAL A 315 -53.65 26.18 17.68
CA VAL A 315 -54.09 26.25 16.29
C VAL A 315 -53.29 27.33 15.62
N TYR A 316 -52.35 26.95 14.76
CA TYR A 316 -51.53 27.88 13.99
C TYR A 316 -51.75 27.63 12.50
N LYS A 317 -52.27 28.64 11.79
CA LYS A 317 -52.53 28.57 10.32
C LYS A 317 -53.38 27.35 9.91
N GLY A 318 -54.38 27.02 10.72
CA GLY A 318 -55.31 25.92 10.45
C GLY A 318 -54.78 24.52 10.77
N PHE A 319 -53.51 24.40 11.16
CA PHE A 319 -52.98 23.16 11.74
C PHE A 319 -53.27 23.14 13.24
N ILE A 320 -53.88 22.05 13.70
CA ILE A 320 -54.21 21.83 15.11
C ILE A 320 -53.08 21.02 15.73
N TYR A 321 -52.25 21.68 16.52
CA TYR A 321 -51.25 21.06 17.36
C TYR A 321 -51.90 20.79 18.72
N THR A 322 -52.18 19.53 18.99
CA THR A 322 -52.70 19.13 20.31
C THR A 322 -51.52 18.67 21.15
N ILE A 323 -51.18 19.44 22.17
CA ILE A 323 -50.23 19.06 23.21
C ILE A 323 -51.09 18.47 24.34
N PRO A 324 -51.28 17.14 24.43
CA PRO A 324 -52.02 16.56 25.54
C PRO A 324 -51.37 16.96 26.87
N LYS A 325 -52.20 17.45 27.81
CA LYS A 325 -51.90 17.60 29.24
C LYS A 325 -52.11 16.29 30.00
N GLY A 326 -52.36 15.19 29.29
CA GLY A 326 -52.07 13.87 29.84
C GLY A 326 -50.61 13.85 30.32
N PRO A 327 -50.27 13.04 31.33
CA PRO A 327 -48.90 12.98 31.80
C PRO A 327 -48.01 12.76 30.59
N VAL A 328 -47.07 13.69 30.35
CA VAL A 328 -46.03 13.48 29.35
C VAL A 328 -45.46 12.10 29.67
N PRO A 329 -45.50 11.13 28.74
CA PRO A 329 -45.04 9.79 29.04
C PRO A 329 -43.62 9.94 29.57
N LEU A 330 -43.45 9.53 30.83
CA LEU A 330 -42.19 9.68 31.52
C LEU A 330 -41.09 9.06 30.65
N PRO A 331 -39.90 9.67 30.59
CA PRO A 331 -38.73 9.06 29.98
C PRO A 331 -38.66 7.59 30.37
N SER A 332 -38.36 6.71 29.41
CA SER A 332 -38.28 5.29 29.70
C SER A 332 -37.01 4.69 29.10
N MET A 333 -36.52 3.62 29.70
CA MET A 333 -35.45 2.81 29.14
C MET A 333 -35.81 1.35 29.32
N THR A 334 -35.40 0.53 28.36
CA THR A 334 -35.78 -0.88 28.32
C THR A 334 -34.53 -1.75 28.32
N LEU A 335 -34.54 -2.79 29.14
CA LEU A 335 -33.47 -3.79 29.25
C LEU A 335 -34.02 -5.14 28.81
N ILE A 336 -33.27 -5.89 27.99
CA ILE A 336 -33.62 -7.26 27.64
C ILE A 336 -32.50 -8.17 28.13
N THR A 337 -32.79 -9.06 29.09
CA THR A 337 -31.82 -10.00 29.68
C THR A 337 -32.00 -11.42 29.16
N LYS A 338 -30.89 -12.16 29.04
CA LYS A 338 -30.89 -13.61 28.80
C LYS A 338 -31.18 -14.43 30.07
N LYS A 339 -31.14 -13.79 31.25
CA LYS A 339 -31.51 -14.42 32.51
C LYS A 339 -32.94 -14.97 32.44
N ILE A 340 -33.19 -16.12 33.05
CA ILE A 340 -34.48 -16.81 32.95
C ILE A 340 -35.41 -16.29 34.07
N PRO A 341 -36.57 -15.70 33.74
CA PRO A 341 -37.52 -15.26 34.75
C PRO A 341 -38.10 -16.42 35.55
N ASN A 342 -38.51 -16.18 36.80
CA ASN A 342 -39.19 -17.17 37.66
C ASN A 342 -38.39 -18.47 37.94
N MET A 343 -37.06 -18.45 37.80
CA MET A 343 -36.21 -19.57 38.22
C MET A 343 -36.24 -19.79 39.75
N ILE A 344 -35.85 -20.98 40.18
CA ILE A 344 -35.65 -21.32 41.60
C ILE A 344 -34.19 -21.77 41.76
N PRO A 345 -33.34 -21.03 42.52
CA PRO A 345 -33.64 -19.75 43.18
C PRO A 345 -33.86 -18.59 42.17
N PRO A 346 -34.61 -17.54 42.56
CA PRO A 346 -34.92 -16.41 41.67
C PRO A 346 -33.65 -15.69 41.24
N GLN A 347 -33.57 -15.37 39.95
CA GLN A 347 -32.51 -14.53 39.43
C GLN A 347 -32.85 -13.06 39.62
N THR A 348 -31.81 -12.23 39.73
CA THR A 348 -31.95 -10.79 39.94
C THR A 348 -31.23 -10.01 38.83
N ILE A 349 -31.66 -8.78 38.60
CA ILE A 349 -30.88 -7.75 37.90
C ILE A 349 -30.34 -6.76 38.92
N ARG A 350 -29.06 -6.42 38.81
CA ARG A 350 -28.40 -5.46 39.70
C ARG A 350 -28.33 -4.11 39.00
N LEU A 351 -29.00 -3.11 39.55
CA LEU A 351 -29.06 -1.76 38.98
C LEU A 351 -28.55 -0.72 39.98
N TYR A 352 -27.92 0.33 39.46
CA TYR A 352 -27.67 1.59 40.15
C TYR A 352 -28.37 2.70 39.36
N ILE A 353 -29.20 3.49 40.04
CA ILE A 353 -29.99 4.56 39.41
C ILE A 353 -29.73 5.84 40.18
N ARG A 354 -29.43 6.92 39.44
CA ARG A 354 -29.43 8.29 39.96
C ARG A 354 -30.43 9.12 39.19
N ALA A 355 -31.29 9.82 39.92
CA ALA A 355 -32.18 10.84 39.40
C ALA A 355 -32.09 12.06 40.32
N THR A 356 -32.40 13.25 39.78
CA THR A 356 -32.44 14.46 40.60
C THR A 356 -33.51 14.31 41.69
N PRO A 357 -33.39 14.96 42.86
CA PRO A 357 -34.39 14.86 43.92
C PRO A 357 -35.82 15.17 43.46
N GLU A 358 -35.97 16.07 42.49
CA GLU A 358 -37.24 16.45 41.88
C GLU A 358 -37.82 15.34 40.98
N ASP A 359 -36.95 14.62 40.25
CA ASP A 359 -37.35 13.56 39.31
C ASP A 359 -37.58 12.20 40.02
N GLN A 360 -37.00 11.97 41.22
CA GLN A 360 -37.03 10.67 41.91
C GLN A 360 -38.43 10.12 42.18
N ALA A 361 -39.42 10.98 42.44
CA ALA A 361 -40.80 10.57 42.72
C ALA A 361 -41.47 9.87 41.52
N ASP A 362 -41.03 10.21 40.31
CA ASP A 362 -41.56 9.71 39.06
C ASP A 362 -40.83 8.47 38.55
N VAL A 363 -39.69 8.10 39.15
CA VAL A 363 -38.95 6.90 38.74
C VAL A 363 -39.57 5.63 39.33
N TRP A 364 -39.73 4.60 38.50
CA TRP A 364 -40.13 3.25 38.91
C TRP A 364 -39.66 2.21 37.90
N ILE A 365 -39.62 0.93 38.30
CA ILE A 365 -39.10 -0.17 37.49
C ILE A 365 -40.20 -1.20 37.27
N ASP A 366 -40.68 -1.33 36.03
CA ASP A 366 -41.58 -2.38 35.58
C ASP A 366 -40.81 -3.70 35.45
N LEU A 367 -40.87 -4.52 36.51
CA LEU A 367 -40.10 -5.77 36.65
C LEU A 367 -40.79 -6.96 35.97
N ASN A 368 -42.07 -6.82 35.65
CA ASN A 368 -42.89 -7.86 35.01
C ASN A 368 -43.33 -7.49 33.59
N ASN A 369 -42.95 -6.30 33.12
CA ASN A 369 -43.22 -5.73 31.79
C ASN A 369 -44.72 -5.66 31.46
N ASN A 370 -45.56 -5.30 32.45
CA ASN A 370 -47.00 -5.16 32.27
C ASN A 370 -47.47 -3.72 31.97
N GLY A 371 -46.56 -2.75 32.01
CA GLY A 371 -46.82 -1.34 31.73
C GLY A 371 -47.54 -0.59 32.85
N THR A 372 -47.70 -1.19 34.04
CA THR A 372 -48.37 -0.61 35.20
C THR A 372 -47.50 -0.70 36.44
N LYS A 373 -47.51 0.35 37.27
CA LYS A 373 -46.68 0.43 38.48
C LYS A 373 -47.25 -0.44 39.60
N ASP A 374 -46.70 -1.64 39.80
CA ASP A 374 -47.12 -2.59 40.82
C ASP A 374 -46.49 -2.34 42.20
N ALA A 375 -47.05 -2.99 43.23
CA ALA A 375 -46.52 -2.92 44.59
C ALA A 375 -45.08 -3.48 44.64
N GLY A 376 -44.12 -2.64 45.01
CA GLY A 376 -42.70 -3.00 45.12
C GLY A 376 -41.82 -2.48 43.98
N GLU A 377 -42.41 -2.09 42.84
CA GLU A 377 -41.70 -1.56 41.66
C GLU A 377 -41.22 -0.11 41.83
N ASN A 378 -41.74 0.57 42.84
CA ASN A 378 -41.30 1.89 43.27
C ASN A 378 -40.24 1.86 44.39
N ASN A 379 -39.84 0.67 44.84
CA ASN A 379 -38.83 0.52 45.88
C ASN A 379 -37.42 0.63 45.26
N ILE A 380 -37.09 1.81 44.73
CA ILE A 380 -35.78 2.08 44.14
C ILE A 380 -34.81 2.52 45.23
N LEU A 381 -33.59 1.98 45.20
CA LEU A 381 -32.46 2.55 45.92
C LEU A 381 -31.73 3.51 44.99
N PHE A 382 -31.96 4.81 45.17
CA PHE A 382 -31.17 5.83 44.48
C PHE A 382 -29.77 5.92 45.09
N ASP A 383 -28.78 6.23 44.24
CA ASP A 383 -27.39 6.40 44.66
C ASP A 383 -26.77 5.16 45.34
N GLY A 384 -27.30 3.98 45.05
CA GLY A 384 -26.80 2.70 45.54
C GLY A 384 -27.13 1.54 44.61
N TYR A 385 -26.36 0.46 44.73
CA TYR A 385 -26.67 -0.77 43.99
C TYR A 385 -27.76 -1.57 44.70
N LYS A 386 -28.77 -1.98 43.95
CA LYS A 386 -29.82 -2.87 44.44
C LYS A 386 -30.09 -3.99 43.44
N GLU A 387 -30.37 -5.16 43.98
CA GLU A 387 -30.83 -6.31 43.22
C GLU A 387 -32.35 -6.35 43.17
N TYR A 388 -32.89 -6.54 41.98
CA TYR A 388 -34.32 -6.62 41.72
C TYR A 388 -34.65 -7.98 41.13
N ILE A 389 -35.61 -8.67 41.74
CA ILE A 389 -36.17 -9.90 41.19
C ILE A 389 -37.12 -9.48 40.05
N PHE A 390 -36.93 -10.05 38.87
CA PHE A 390 -37.75 -9.77 37.69
C PHE A 390 -38.55 -11.01 37.32
N THR A 391 -39.72 -10.81 36.71
CA THR A 391 -40.59 -11.90 36.24
C THR A 391 -40.81 -11.87 34.72
N ALA A 392 -40.20 -10.92 34.02
CA ALA A 392 -40.15 -10.84 32.56
C ALA A 392 -38.72 -10.60 32.05
N GLN A 393 -38.40 -11.12 30.85
CA GLN A 393 -37.07 -10.92 30.24
C GLN A 393 -36.79 -9.46 29.86
N THR A 394 -37.86 -8.71 29.61
CA THR A 394 -37.82 -7.27 29.41
C THR A 394 -38.11 -6.59 30.73
N VAL A 395 -37.31 -5.59 31.09
CA VAL A 395 -37.55 -4.72 32.26
C VAL A 395 -37.52 -3.29 31.78
N THR A 396 -38.55 -2.51 32.13
CA THR A 396 -38.65 -1.11 31.73
C THR A 396 -38.48 -0.21 32.95
N ILE A 397 -37.58 0.77 32.87
CA ILE A 397 -37.43 1.79 33.89
C ILE A 397 -38.10 3.05 33.35
N HIS A 398 -39.05 3.58 34.11
CA HIS A 398 -39.73 4.83 33.83
C HIS A 398 -39.18 5.94 34.71
N GLY A 399 -39.28 7.17 34.25
CA GLY A 399 -38.79 8.37 34.93
C GLY A 399 -37.45 8.85 34.37
N LYS A 400 -37.14 10.11 34.64
CA LYS A 400 -35.93 10.77 34.15
C LYS A 400 -34.72 10.34 34.99
N VAL A 401 -33.76 9.68 34.36
CA VAL A 401 -32.54 9.17 35.00
C VAL A 401 -31.31 9.92 34.45
N THR A 402 -30.41 10.31 35.34
CA THR A 402 -29.16 11.00 34.97
C THR A 402 -27.98 10.04 34.92
N TRP A 403 -27.86 9.10 35.88
CA TRP A 403 -26.84 8.05 35.85
C TRP A 403 -27.47 6.68 35.96
N PHE A 404 -27.05 5.77 35.08
CA PHE A 404 -27.58 4.41 35.02
C PHE A 404 -26.46 3.38 34.90
N VAL A 405 -26.40 2.43 35.84
CA VAL A 405 -25.50 1.28 35.77
C VAL A 405 -26.31 -0.01 35.76
N CYS A 406 -26.10 -0.80 34.72
CA CYS A 406 -26.71 -2.12 34.53
C CYS A 406 -25.66 -3.21 34.24
N ARG A 407 -24.46 -3.04 34.79
CA ARG A 407 -23.32 -3.95 34.63
C ARG A 407 -23.62 -5.38 35.07
N GLY A 408 -23.20 -6.39 34.30
CA GLY A 408 -23.20 -7.79 34.76
C GLY A 408 -24.59 -8.46 34.76
N ASN A 409 -25.50 -8.04 33.88
CA ASN A 409 -26.89 -8.49 33.87
C ASN A 409 -27.25 -9.45 32.73
N GLN A 410 -26.27 -9.90 31.94
CA GLN A 410 -26.48 -10.72 30.74
C GLN A 410 -27.48 -10.07 29.78
N LEU A 411 -27.43 -8.73 29.66
CA LEU A 411 -28.28 -7.99 28.74
C LEU A 411 -27.89 -8.30 27.30
N VAL A 412 -28.87 -8.63 26.47
CA VAL A 412 -28.69 -8.82 25.01
C VAL A 412 -29.10 -7.56 24.24
N ALA A 413 -29.92 -6.71 24.83
CA ALA A 413 -30.28 -5.40 24.28
C ALA A 413 -30.59 -4.40 25.40
N ILE A 414 -30.36 -3.13 25.10
CA ILE A 414 -30.73 -1.98 25.92
C ILE A 414 -31.20 -0.85 25.01
N ASP A 415 -32.30 -0.20 25.38
CA ASP A 415 -32.80 1.02 24.73
C ASP A 415 -32.84 2.15 25.75
N VAL A 416 -31.97 3.15 25.56
CA VAL A 416 -31.89 4.37 26.38
C VAL A 416 -32.36 5.62 25.61
N SER A 417 -32.90 5.45 24.40
CA SER A 417 -33.18 6.55 23.46
C SER A 417 -34.14 7.62 24.00
N LYS A 418 -35.05 7.23 24.90
CA LYS A 418 -36.04 8.14 25.53
C LYS A 418 -35.56 8.76 26.84
N ASN A 419 -34.31 8.51 27.26
CA ASN A 419 -33.67 9.10 28.44
C ASN A 419 -32.60 10.13 28.04
N ASN A 420 -33.02 11.21 27.39
CA ASN A 420 -32.13 12.23 26.84
C ASN A 420 -31.31 12.99 27.90
N SER A 421 -31.71 12.94 29.17
CA SER A 421 -30.99 13.56 30.30
C SER A 421 -29.89 12.68 30.90
N LEU A 422 -29.58 11.54 30.28
CA LEU A 422 -28.57 10.62 30.77
C LEU A 422 -27.17 11.22 30.57
N GLU A 423 -26.46 11.44 31.67
CA GLU A 423 -25.09 11.98 31.72
C GLU A 423 -24.06 10.85 31.85
N SER A 424 -24.44 9.73 32.46
CA SER A 424 -23.55 8.57 32.63
C SER A 424 -24.30 7.26 32.37
N LEU A 425 -23.76 6.44 31.47
CA LEU A 425 -24.22 5.09 31.20
C LEU A 425 -23.10 4.09 31.44
N ASN A 426 -23.35 3.08 32.29
CA ASN A 426 -22.48 1.92 32.41
C ASN A 426 -23.27 0.63 32.18
N CYS A 427 -23.12 0.07 30.99
CA CYS A 427 -23.73 -1.19 30.55
C CYS A 427 -22.68 -2.31 30.37
N SER A 428 -21.54 -2.21 31.04
CA SER A 428 -20.43 -3.15 30.92
C SER A 428 -20.76 -4.60 31.32
N ASN A 429 -19.94 -5.55 30.87
CA ASN A 429 -20.03 -6.96 31.24
C ASN A 429 -21.43 -7.54 30.95
N ASN A 430 -21.91 -7.33 29.73
CA ASN A 430 -23.19 -7.83 29.23
C ASN A 430 -22.95 -8.61 27.91
N LEU A 431 -24.01 -8.85 27.14
CA LEU A 431 -23.98 -9.61 25.89
C LEU A 431 -24.46 -8.72 24.72
N LEU A 432 -24.28 -7.40 24.81
CA LEU A 432 -24.77 -6.46 23.82
C LEU A 432 -23.99 -6.60 22.51
N THR A 433 -24.70 -6.73 21.39
CA THR A 433 -24.11 -6.72 20.04
C THR A 433 -24.25 -5.37 19.35
N SER A 434 -25.15 -4.52 19.84
CA SER A 434 -25.32 -3.13 19.43
C SER A 434 -25.71 -2.25 20.62
N LEU A 435 -25.41 -0.97 20.51
CA LEU A 435 -25.77 0.05 21.49
C LEU A 435 -26.03 1.36 20.76
N ASP A 436 -27.24 1.90 20.90
CA ASP A 436 -27.62 3.20 20.37
C ASP A 436 -27.67 4.23 21.52
N VAL A 437 -26.84 5.26 21.41
CA VAL A 437 -26.76 6.39 22.34
C VAL A 437 -26.96 7.74 21.64
N SER A 438 -27.45 7.73 20.40
CA SER A 438 -27.58 8.90 19.53
C SER A 438 -28.47 10.00 20.13
N MET A 439 -29.47 9.60 20.92
CA MET A 439 -30.41 10.51 21.57
C MET A 439 -29.93 11.01 22.95
N ASN A 440 -28.84 10.44 23.49
CA ASN A 440 -28.31 10.77 24.81
C ASN A 440 -27.19 11.81 24.70
N THR A 441 -27.51 12.97 24.11
CA THR A 441 -26.56 14.05 23.82
C THR A 441 -25.93 14.69 25.06
N ALA A 442 -26.53 14.47 26.24
CA ALA A 442 -26.01 14.91 27.53
C ALA A 442 -24.92 13.98 28.11
N LEU A 443 -24.62 12.83 27.47
CA LEU A 443 -23.63 11.87 27.98
C LEU A 443 -22.24 12.49 28.11
N GLN A 444 -21.68 12.37 29.30
CA GLN A 444 -20.30 12.72 29.65
C GLN A 444 -19.46 11.46 29.92
N THR A 445 -20.08 10.34 30.31
CA THR A 445 -19.39 9.08 30.57
C THR A 445 -20.16 7.91 29.97
N LEU A 446 -19.48 7.13 29.13
CA LEU A 446 -20.00 5.90 28.57
C LEU A 446 -19.05 4.74 28.85
N ILE A 447 -19.54 3.73 29.56
CA ILE A 447 -18.80 2.51 29.89
C ILE A 447 -19.59 1.31 29.34
N CYS A 448 -19.12 0.77 28.23
CA CYS A 448 -19.69 -0.38 27.52
C CYS A 448 -18.68 -1.54 27.37
N GLU A 449 -17.65 -1.58 28.22
CA GLU A 449 -16.63 -2.63 28.20
C GLU A 449 -17.21 -4.06 28.33
N THR A 450 -16.47 -5.05 27.82
CA THR A 450 -16.80 -6.48 27.93
C THR A 450 -18.22 -6.76 27.42
N ASN A 451 -18.42 -6.49 26.13
CA ASN A 451 -19.62 -6.79 25.35
C ASN A 451 -19.20 -7.39 24.00
N PHE A 452 -20.11 -7.47 23.03
CA PHE A 452 -19.86 -7.98 21.69
C PHE A 452 -20.14 -6.92 20.62
N LEU A 453 -19.93 -5.64 20.93
CA LEU A 453 -20.15 -4.54 19.99
C LEU A 453 -19.18 -4.65 18.82
N THR A 454 -19.69 -4.57 17.60
CA THR A 454 -18.89 -4.50 16.37
C THR A 454 -18.74 -3.08 15.83
N SER A 455 -19.66 -2.19 16.21
CA SER A 455 -19.60 -0.76 15.95
C SER A 455 -20.28 0.02 17.07
N ILE A 456 -19.96 1.30 17.17
CA ILE A 456 -20.64 2.26 18.04
C ILE A 456 -20.60 3.64 17.38
N ASP A 457 -21.74 4.32 17.31
CA ASP A 457 -21.83 5.70 16.83
C ASP A 457 -21.87 6.64 18.03
N LEU A 458 -20.92 7.58 18.05
CA LEU A 458 -20.73 8.57 19.11
C LEU A 458 -20.82 10.01 18.59
N SER A 459 -21.25 10.18 17.33
CA SER A 459 -21.22 11.46 16.61
C SER A 459 -22.04 12.57 17.26
N THR A 460 -23.11 12.22 17.98
CA THR A 460 -23.98 13.18 18.69
C THR A 460 -23.58 13.39 20.15
N ASN A 461 -22.70 12.55 20.71
CA ASN A 461 -22.27 12.61 22.11
C ASN A 461 -21.07 13.56 22.27
N ILE A 462 -21.18 14.78 21.74
CA ILE A 462 -20.09 15.77 21.68
C ILE A 462 -19.54 16.17 23.07
N GLY A 463 -20.33 15.99 24.13
CA GLY A 463 -19.95 16.27 25.52
C GLY A 463 -19.22 15.13 26.23
N LEU A 464 -18.93 14.02 25.54
CA LEU A 464 -18.33 12.83 26.15
C LEU A 464 -16.90 13.10 26.63
N LYS A 465 -16.65 12.87 27.93
CA LYS A 465 -15.35 13.05 28.59
C LYS A 465 -14.63 11.73 28.85
N ARG A 466 -15.39 10.66 29.06
CA ARG A 466 -14.84 9.31 29.23
C ARG A 466 -15.58 8.31 28.35
N LEU A 467 -14.82 7.60 27.54
CA LEU A 467 -15.27 6.43 26.80
C LEU A 467 -14.49 5.20 27.25
N ASP A 468 -15.21 4.15 27.62
CA ASP A 468 -14.65 2.86 27.98
C ASP A 468 -15.38 1.76 27.20
N CYS A 469 -14.80 1.36 26.08
CA CYS A 469 -15.29 0.34 25.16
C CYS A 469 -14.32 -0.86 25.07
N PHE A 470 -13.52 -1.06 26.12
CA PHE A 470 -12.59 -2.18 26.29
C PHE A 470 -13.24 -3.55 26.02
N SER A 471 -12.49 -4.49 25.44
CA SER A 471 -12.93 -5.89 25.24
C SER A 471 -14.27 -5.98 24.49
N ASN A 472 -14.27 -5.50 23.25
CA ASN A 472 -15.35 -5.65 22.28
C ASN A 472 -14.79 -6.20 20.96
N SER A 473 -15.55 -6.12 19.88
CA SER A 473 -15.14 -6.53 18.53
C SER A 473 -15.14 -5.34 17.56
N LEU A 474 -14.82 -4.13 18.03
CA LEU A 474 -14.82 -2.93 17.20
C LEU A 474 -13.68 -2.99 16.17
N SER A 475 -14.01 -2.86 14.89
CA SER A 475 -13.01 -2.72 13.82
C SER A 475 -12.70 -1.26 13.47
N ILE A 476 -13.64 -0.36 13.77
CA ILE A 476 -13.54 1.08 13.57
C ILE A 476 -14.08 1.77 14.84
N LEU A 477 -13.42 2.85 15.24
CA LEU A 477 -13.87 3.73 16.31
C LEU A 477 -13.60 5.17 15.88
N ASP A 478 -14.66 5.93 15.61
CA ASP A 478 -14.58 7.37 15.34
C ASP A 478 -14.87 8.15 16.63
N VAL A 479 -13.88 8.93 17.05
CA VAL A 479 -13.96 9.83 18.23
C VAL A 479 -13.69 11.29 17.86
N THR A 480 -13.66 11.62 16.56
CA THR A 480 -13.24 12.93 16.05
C THR A 480 -14.17 14.08 16.45
N THR A 481 -15.45 13.78 16.68
CA THR A 481 -16.45 14.75 17.16
C THR A 481 -16.44 14.92 18.68
N ASN A 482 -15.89 13.96 19.43
CA ASN A 482 -15.85 13.96 20.90
C ASN A 482 -14.67 14.80 21.42
N THR A 483 -14.63 16.07 21.06
CA THR A 483 -13.51 17.00 21.37
C THR A 483 -13.28 17.22 22.87
N ALA A 484 -14.28 16.93 23.71
CA ALA A 484 -14.19 16.99 25.17
C ALA A 484 -13.59 15.73 25.82
N LEU A 485 -13.18 14.73 25.05
CA LEU A 485 -12.72 13.44 25.57
C LEU A 485 -11.40 13.57 26.33
N GLU A 486 -11.43 13.20 27.62
CA GLU A 486 -10.29 13.21 28.54
C GLU A 486 -9.69 11.81 28.75
N GLN A 487 -10.51 10.76 28.64
CA GLN A 487 -10.10 9.37 28.86
C GLN A 487 -10.71 8.45 27.79
N LEU A 488 -9.86 7.73 27.08
CA LEU A 488 -10.25 6.74 26.07
C LEU A 488 -9.65 5.37 26.39
N TYR A 489 -10.52 4.41 26.69
CA TYR A 489 -10.17 3.00 26.87
C TYR A 489 -10.83 2.17 25.76
N CYS A 490 -10.06 1.85 24.71
CA CYS A 490 -10.49 1.08 23.54
C CYS A 490 -9.65 -0.18 23.30
N SER A 491 -8.91 -0.64 24.31
CA SER A 491 -8.07 -1.84 24.24
C SER A 491 -8.86 -3.13 24.04
N ILE A 492 -8.19 -4.17 23.54
CA ILE A 492 -8.79 -5.49 23.22
C ILE A 492 -10.00 -5.30 22.28
N ASN A 493 -9.70 -4.81 21.08
CA ASN A 493 -10.62 -4.68 19.97
C ASN A 493 -9.90 -5.15 18.68
N GLN A 494 -10.44 -4.80 17.51
CA GLN A 494 -9.88 -5.15 16.20
C GLN A 494 -9.54 -3.89 15.38
N LEU A 495 -9.20 -2.78 16.06
CA LEU A 495 -8.92 -1.51 15.41
C LEU A 495 -7.64 -1.60 14.58
N THR A 496 -7.70 -1.24 13.31
CA THR A 496 -6.54 -1.13 12.42
C THR A 496 -6.00 0.30 12.34
N THR A 497 -6.85 1.28 12.64
CA THR A 497 -6.53 2.70 12.71
C THR A 497 -7.25 3.34 13.89
N LEU A 498 -6.72 4.44 14.40
CA LEU A 498 -7.35 5.22 15.46
C LEU A 498 -6.92 6.68 15.29
N ASP A 499 -7.88 7.54 14.95
CA ASP A 499 -7.67 8.98 14.86
C ASP A 499 -8.08 9.67 16.16
N VAL A 500 -7.09 10.24 16.86
CA VAL A 500 -7.28 11.02 18.09
C VAL A 500 -6.89 12.49 17.92
N SER A 501 -6.73 12.95 16.68
CA SER A 501 -6.20 14.29 16.35
C SER A 501 -7.08 15.45 16.82
N HIS A 502 -8.37 15.21 17.08
CA HIS A 502 -9.33 16.21 17.54
C HIS A 502 -9.57 16.17 19.05
N ASN A 503 -8.97 15.23 19.77
CA ASN A 503 -9.18 15.03 21.22
C ASN A 503 -8.07 15.72 22.03
N GLY A 504 -7.94 17.04 21.90
CA GLY A 504 -6.87 17.81 22.56
C GLY A 504 -6.87 17.75 24.09
N ALA A 505 -8.02 17.45 24.71
CA ALA A 505 -8.18 17.28 26.15
C ALA A 505 -7.77 15.89 26.68
N LEU A 506 -7.36 14.96 25.80
CA LEU A 506 -7.09 13.57 26.14
C LEU A 506 -5.89 13.45 27.09
N GLN A 507 -6.10 12.88 28.27
CA GLN A 507 -5.10 12.68 29.31
C GLN A 507 -4.65 11.21 29.41
N ILE A 508 -5.55 10.28 29.11
CA ILE A 508 -5.28 8.83 29.13
C ILE A 508 -5.78 8.22 27.82
N LEU A 509 -4.88 7.55 27.11
CA LEU A 509 -5.19 6.74 25.95
C LEU A 509 -4.76 5.30 26.21
N SER A 510 -5.72 4.38 26.23
CA SER A 510 -5.48 2.95 26.30
C SER A 510 -6.05 2.28 25.06
N CYS A 511 -5.17 1.92 24.13
CA CYS A 511 -5.49 1.26 22.86
C CYS A 511 -4.72 -0.06 22.67
N PHE A 512 -4.21 -0.65 23.76
CA PHE A 512 -3.42 -1.88 23.73
C PHE A 512 -4.20 -3.08 23.18
N THR A 513 -3.51 -4.07 22.62
CA THR A 513 -4.10 -5.27 22.02
C THR A 513 -5.16 -4.89 20.97
N ASN A 514 -4.71 -4.24 19.91
CA ASN A 514 -5.44 -3.94 18.68
C ASN A 514 -4.55 -4.32 17.49
N GLN A 515 -4.87 -3.85 16.28
CA GLN A 515 -4.11 -4.10 15.06
C GLN A 515 -3.52 -2.80 14.48
N LEU A 516 -3.25 -1.81 15.33
CA LEU A 516 -2.74 -0.51 14.90
C LEU A 516 -1.33 -0.66 14.33
N THR A 517 -1.11 -0.18 13.12
CA THR A 517 0.23 -0.10 12.50
C THR A 517 0.88 1.27 12.70
N THR A 518 0.06 2.30 12.93
CA THR A 518 0.48 3.68 13.18
C THR A 518 -0.34 4.26 14.32
N LEU A 519 0.21 5.26 15.00
CA LEU A 519 -0.51 6.09 15.96
C LEU A 519 0.17 7.45 16.02
N ASP A 520 -0.61 8.51 15.88
CA ASP A 520 -0.15 9.90 16.01
C ASP A 520 -0.90 10.57 17.16
N VAL A 521 -0.14 11.08 18.13
CA VAL A 521 -0.69 11.79 19.30
C VAL A 521 -0.25 13.25 19.37
N THR A 522 0.14 13.85 18.23
CA THR A 522 0.72 15.21 18.16
C THR A 522 -0.19 16.27 18.77
N ASN A 523 -1.51 16.14 18.58
CA ASN A 523 -2.49 17.11 19.09
C ASN A 523 -2.96 16.82 20.52
N ASN A 524 -2.58 15.69 21.13
CA ASN A 524 -2.99 15.32 22.48
C ASN A 524 -2.00 15.88 23.52
N VAL A 525 -1.86 17.19 23.57
CA VAL A 525 -0.86 17.89 24.41
C VAL A 525 -1.04 17.65 25.92
N GLU A 526 -2.26 17.30 26.34
CA GLU A 526 -2.59 16.97 27.73
C GLU A 526 -2.31 15.51 28.09
N LEU A 527 -1.84 14.67 27.14
CA LEU A 527 -1.66 13.23 27.34
C LEU A 527 -0.58 12.95 28.39
N LYS A 528 -0.96 12.18 29.42
CA LYS A 528 -0.11 11.78 30.55
C LYS A 528 0.25 10.31 30.52
N THR A 529 -0.63 9.48 29.95
CA THR A 529 -0.48 8.03 29.96
C THR A 529 -0.95 7.44 28.63
N LEU A 530 -0.08 6.64 28.02
CA LEU A 530 -0.34 5.93 26.77
C LEU A 530 -0.07 4.44 26.95
N TYR A 531 -1.10 3.61 26.79
CA TYR A 531 -0.99 2.16 26.68
C TYR A 531 -1.25 1.74 25.23
N CYS A 532 -0.19 1.37 24.50
CA CYS A 532 -0.30 0.94 23.11
C CYS A 532 0.39 -0.41 22.81
N HIS A 533 0.88 -1.13 23.82
CA HIS A 533 1.44 -2.48 23.68
C HIS A 533 0.45 -3.45 22.99
N GLY A 534 0.95 -4.56 22.43
CA GLY A 534 0.09 -5.52 21.73
C GLY A 534 -0.53 -5.00 20.43
N ASN A 535 0.05 -3.96 19.81
CA ASN A 535 -0.29 -3.49 18.47
C ASN A 535 0.78 -3.93 17.45
N LEU A 536 0.76 -3.40 16.22
CA LEU A 536 1.68 -3.75 15.13
C LEU A 536 2.54 -2.55 14.68
N ILE A 537 2.87 -1.64 15.61
CA ILE A 537 3.65 -0.42 15.32
C ILE A 537 5.14 -0.79 15.27
N LYS A 538 5.81 -0.54 14.15
CA LYS A 538 7.20 -0.96 13.91
C LYS A 538 8.07 0.21 13.45
N GLN A 539 9.39 0.02 13.50
CA GLN A 539 10.44 0.87 12.90
C GLN A 539 10.05 2.33 12.62
N GLU A 540 9.68 2.67 11.38
CA GLU A 540 9.41 4.05 10.94
C GLU A 540 8.13 4.61 11.56
N GLU A 541 7.08 3.80 11.72
CA GLU A 541 5.82 4.20 12.35
C GLU A 541 5.98 4.43 13.85
N MET A 542 6.90 3.69 14.51
CA MET A 542 7.25 3.94 15.91
C MET A 542 8.00 5.26 16.07
N GLU A 543 8.83 5.64 15.08
CA GLU A 543 9.49 6.95 15.05
C GLU A 543 8.45 8.08 14.97
N ILE A 544 7.40 7.93 14.16
CA ILE A 544 6.27 8.88 14.12
C ILE A 544 5.60 8.99 15.50
N LEU A 545 5.26 7.86 16.12
CA LEU A 545 4.62 7.86 17.44
C LEU A 545 5.50 8.56 18.48
N VAL A 546 6.78 8.18 18.58
CA VAL A 546 7.72 8.79 19.54
C VAL A 546 7.92 10.29 19.27
N ASN A 547 7.95 10.70 18.00
CA ASN A 547 8.06 12.11 17.62
C ASN A 547 6.78 12.91 17.89
N SER A 548 5.61 12.26 17.86
CA SER A 548 4.32 12.88 18.21
C SER A 548 4.11 13.04 19.72
N LEU A 549 4.82 12.31 20.57
CA LEU A 549 4.74 12.47 22.03
C LEU A 549 5.00 13.92 22.44
N PHE A 550 4.11 14.50 23.25
CA PHE A 550 4.26 15.85 23.76
C PHE A 550 5.55 16.00 24.60
N ASN A 551 6.29 17.11 24.44
CA ASN A 551 7.49 17.36 25.22
C ASN A 551 7.13 17.81 26.65
N ARG A 552 7.29 16.91 27.62
CA ARG A 552 6.97 17.13 29.04
C ARG A 552 8.18 17.58 29.86
N SER A 553 9.25 18.05 29.22
CA SER A 553 10.45 18.52 29.92
C SER A 553 10.11 19.62 30.92
N GLY A 554 10.46 19.41 32.19
CA GLY A 554 10.15 20.34 33.29
C GLY A 554 8.79 20.13 33.97
N LEU A 555 7.96 19.19 33.50
CA LEU A 555 6.71 18.82 34.16
C LEU A 555 6.91 17.62 35.12
N ASN A 556 6.19 17.62 36.25
CA ASN A 556 6.14 16.50 37.18
C ASN A 556 4.65 16.16 37.45
N PRO A 557 4.21 14.91 37.26
CA PRO A 557 4.98 13.71 36.89
C PRO A 557 5.39 13.65 35.41
N ALA A 558 6.41 12.81 35.16
CA ALA A 558 6.76 12.34 33.82
C ALA A 558 5.56 11.64 33.16
N GLY A 559 5.53 11.64 31.82
CA GLY A 559 4.56 10.83 31.07
C GLY A 559 4.86 9.33 31.21
N LEU A 560 3.84 8.48 31.07
CA LEU A 560 3.98 7.02 31.11
C LEU A 560 3.64 6.42 29.74
N PHE A 561 4.58 5.67 29.15
CA PHE A 561 4.46 5.08 27.82
C PHE A 561 4.65 3.56 27.87
N TYR A 562 3.54 2.83 27.83
CA TYR A 562 3.49 1.36 27.87
C TYR A 562 3.38 0.79 26.46
N VAL A 563 4.51 0.39 25.89
CA VAL A 563 4.65 0.08 24.45
C VAL A 563 5.00 -1.39 24.18
N HIS A 564 5.57 -2.10 25.16
CA HIS A 564 6.08 -3.46 25.00
C HIS A 564 5.29 -4.47 25.84
N ASN A 565 5.11 -5.69 25.30
CA ASN A 565 4.60 -6.85 26.03
C ASN A 565 5.64 -7.98 25.87
N PRO A 566 6.32 -8.42 26.94
CA PRO A 566 7.38 -9.42 26.86
C PRO A 566 6.89 -10.80 26.39
N LEU A 567 5.61 -11.13 26.65
CA LEU A 567 5.03 -12.40 26.25
C LEU A 567 4.67 -12.42 24.76
N THR A 568 4.30 -11.26 24.21
CA THR A 568 3.88 -11.11 22.81
C THR A 568 4.40 -9.77 22.24
N PRO A 569 5.70 -9.69 21.89
CA PRO A 569 6.32 -8.45 21.44
C PRO A 569 5.95 -8.15 19.98
N THR A 570 4.81 -7.49 19.79
CA THR A 570 4.26 -7.20 18.46
C THR A 570 4.58 -5.79 17.96
N ASN A 571 4.75 -4.83 18.88
CA ASN A 571 5.35 -3.53 18.60
C ASN A 571 6.88 -3.65 18.61
N VAL A 572 7.56 -2.83 17.81
CA VAL A 572 9.02 -2.71 17.80
C VAL A 572 9.40 -1.27 18.06
N ILE A 573 10.04 -1.02 19.20
CA ILE A 573 10.63 0.28 19.56
C ILE A 573 12.12 0.09 19.81
N THR A 574 12.95 0.93 19.19
CA THR A 574 14.40 0.82 19.28
C THR A 574 14.96 1.53 20.51
N THR A 575 16.20 1.19 20.90
CA THR A 575 16.91 1.89 22.00
C THR A 575 17.04 3.39 21.76
N GLU A 576 17.30 3.81 20.52
CA GLU A 576 17.34 5.23 20.13
C GLU A 576 15.96 5.91 20.28
N GLN A 577 14.89 5.24 19.87
CA GLN A 577 13.53 5.74 20.01
C GLN A 577 13.10 5.86 21.47
N VAL A 578 13.48 4.89 22.32
CA VAL A 578 13.29 4.98 23.77
C VAL A 578 14.03 6.19 24.34
N ALA A 579 15.27 6.44 23.91
CA ALA A 579 16.03 7.61 24.33
C ALA A 579 15.33 8.93 23.93
N LYS A 580 14.76 9.02 22.72
CA LYS A 580 13.96 10.18 22.27
C LYS A 580 12.72 10.40 23.15
N ALA A 581 12.00 9.32 23.51
CA ALA A 581 10.86 9.42 24.42
C ALA A 581 11.29 9.92 25.82
N ARG A 582 12.39 9.37 26.35
CA ARG A 582 12.97 9.78 27.64
C ARG A 582 13.43 11.23 27.66
N LEU A 583 14.01 11.74 26.56
CA LEU A 583 14.37 13.16 26.41
C LEU A 583 13.16 14.09 26.50
N LYS A 584 11.98 13.62 26.10
CA LYS A 584 10.70 14.33 26.24
C LYS A 584 10.05 14.15 27.62
N ASN A 585 10.78 13.58 28.60
CA ASN A 585 10.32 13.26 29.95
C ASN A 585 9.15 12.25 29.96
N TRP A 586 9.24 11.22 29.11
CA TRP A 586 8.39 10.03 29.16
C TRP A 586 9.17 8.83 29.69
N LYS A 587 8.58 8.11 30.64
CA LYS A 587 9.07 6.81 31.08
C LYS A 587 8.48 5.73 30.18
N VAL A 588 9.33 4.84 29.69
CA VAL A 588 8.94 3.76 28.77
C VAL A 588 8.92 2.46 29.55
N TYR A 589 7.80 1.74 29.50
CA TYR A 589 7.56 0.52 30.27
C TYR A 589 7.06 -0.62 29.38
N ASP A 590 7.28 -1.83 29.88
CA ASP A 590 6.58 -3.03 29.42
C ASP A 590 5.29 -3.29 30.24
N THR A 591 4.60 -4.39 29.96
CA THR A 591 3.35 -4.77 30.68
C THR A 591 3.55 -5.23 32.12
N ASN A 592 4.78 -5.44 32.59
CA ASN A 592 5.10 -5.83 33.97
C ASN A 592 5.43 -4.62 34.86
N ASP A 593 5.28 -3.40 34.34
CA ASP A 593 5.74 -2.15 34.97
C ASP A 593 7.27 -2.04 35.10
N ASP A 594 8.04 -2.84 34.34
CA ASP A 594 9.49 -2.74 34.28
C ASP A 594 9.91 -1.71 33.21
N GLU A 595 10.93 -0.90 33.51
CA GLU A 595 11.45 0.07 32.54
C GLU A 595 12.02 -0.68 31.32
N TYR A 596 11.54 -0.30 30.13
CA TYR A 596 11.89 -0.97 28.89
C TYR A 596 12.84 -0.11 28.07
N ASP A 597 14.01 -0.66 27.73
CA ASP A 597 15.08 0.05 27.01
C ASP A 597 14.93 0.00 25.49
N GLY A 598 14.01 -0.81 24.94
CA GLY A 598 13.87 -1.00 23.50
C GLY A 598 14.76 -2.12 22.96
N VAL A 599 14.59 -2.44 21.68
CA VAL A 599 15.46 -3.40 20.98
C VAL A 599 16.58 -2.68 20.25
N SER A 600 17.75 -3.31 20.12
CA SER A 600 18.77 -2.79 19.19
C SER A 600 18.23 -2.88 17.76
N PRO A 601 18.32 -1.80 16.95
CA PRO A 601 17.99 -1.87 15.53
C PRO A 601 19.05 -2.65 14.72
N PHE A 602 20.22 -2.86 15.30
CA PHE A 602 21.32 -3.61 14.69
C PHE A 602 21.22 -5.07 15.10
N SER A 603 21.25 -5.95 14.11
CA SER A 603 21.32 -7.39 14.33
C SER A 603 22.01 -8.11 13.16
N MET A 604 22.43 -9.34 13.41
CA MET A 604 22.97 -10.25 12.41
C MET A 604 22.52 -11.67 12.74
N THR A 605 22.30 -12.48 11.71
CA THR A 605 21.72 -13.82 11.85
C THR A 605 22.68 -14.88 11.32
N LEU A 606 22.86 -15.94 12.10
CA LEU A 606 23.67 -17.10 11.77
C LEU A 606 22.77 -18.33 11.70
N VAL A 607 22.82 -19.08 10.59
CA VAL A 607 22.08 -20.34 10.44
C VAL A 607 23.07 -21.49 10.29
N THR A 608 23.00 -22.48 11.19
CA THR A 608 23.94 -23.61 11.24
C THR A 608 23.28 -24.96 10.96
N ASN A 609 24.05 -25.87 10.36
CA ASN A 609 23.68 -27.28 10.23
C ASN A 609 24.03 -28.14 11.46
N LYS A 610 24.73 -27.59 12.46
CA LYS A 610 25.00 -28.29 13.72
C LYS A 610 23.71 -28.75 14.40
N SER A 611 23.80 -29.85 15.14
CA SER A 611 22.68 -30.33 15.96
C SER A 611 22.31 -29.29 17.03
N VAL A 612 21.00 -29.18 17.31
CA VAL A 612 20.48 -28.40 18.44
C VAL A 612 21.16 -28.88 19.74
N TRP A 613 21.44 -27.97 20.67
CA TRP A 613 22.32 -28.16 21.83
C TRP A 613 23.81 -28.28 21.50
N GLY A 614 24.19 -28.06 20.24
CA GLY A 614 25.58 -27.84 19.83
C GLY A 614 26.09 -26.46 20.22
N THR A 615 27.35 -26.18 19.86
CA THR A 615 27.98 -24.89 20.15
C THR A 615 28.40 -24.16 18.88
N LEU A 616 28.20 -22.84 18.85
CA LEU A 616 28.86 -21.92 17.92
C LEU A 616 30.10 -21.33 18.57
N ARG A 617 31.25 -21.43 17.91
CA ARG A 617 32.48 -20.76 18.35
C ARG A 617 32.55 -19.39 17.70
N LEU A 618 32.38 -18.33 18.49
CA LEU A 618 32.32 -16.95 18.01
C LEU A 618 33.40 -16.10 18.68
N VAL A 619 33.98 -15.14 17.94
CA VAL A 619 34.64 -13.95 18.50
C VAL A 619 33.80 -12.76 18.07
N ILE A 620 33.33 -11.98 19.04
CA ILE A 620 32.54 -10.77 18.81
C ILE A 620 33.36 -9.62 19.39
N ASP A 621 33.44 -8.50 18.70
CA ASP A 621 34.03 -7.27 19.21
C ASP A 621 33.15 -6.08 18.86
N ALA A 622 33.23 -5.04 19.68
CA ALA A 622 32.46 -3.81 19.55
C ALA A 622 33.13 -2.67 20.33
N ALA A 623 32.77 -1.42 20.01
CA ALA A 623 33.21 -0.28 20.79
C ALA A 623 32.74 -0.39 22.25
N ASP A 624 33.56 0.02 23.21
CA ASP A 624 33.27 -0.12 24.66
C ASP A 624 31.89 0.46 25.06
N ALA A 625 31.45 1.54 24.41
CA ALA A 625 30.16 2.17 24.68
C ALA A 625 28.95 1.37 24.18
N GLU A 626 29.14 0.45 23.24
CA GLU A 626 28.07 -0.35 22.61
C GLU A 626 27.96 -1.75 23.24
N GLN A 627 29.00 -2.22 23.95
CA GLN A 627 29.08 -3.60 24.48
C GLN A 627 27.94 -3.97 25.44
N THR A 628 27.36 -3.01 26.16
CA THR A 628 26.24 -3.26 27.09
C THR A 628 24.94 -3.64 26.39
N ASP A 629 24.81 -3.25 25.12
CA ASP A 629 23.57 -3.40 24.34
C ASP A 629 23.61 -4.65 23.46
N ILE A 630 24.75 -5.37 23.47
CA ILE A 630 24.95 -6.57 22.65
C ILE A 630 24.57 -7.81 23.45
N TRP A 631 23.77 -8.67 22.83
CA TRP A 631 23.38 -9.98 23.37
C TRP A 631 23.14 -10.97 22.22
N ILE A 632 23.14 -12.27 22.52
CA ILE A 632 22.99 -13.34 21.54
C ILE A 632 21.75 -14.15 21.86
N ASP A 633 20.75 -14.08 20.99
CA ASP A 633 19.55 -14.90 21.05
C ASP A 633 19.88 -16.32 20.58
N LEU A 634 20.04 -17.23 21.54
CA LEU A 634 20.50 -18.61 21.33
C LEU A 634 19.34 -19.57 21.06
N ASN A 635 18.10 -19.14 21.27
CA ASN A 635 16.89 -19.95 21.14
C ASN A 635 15.89 -19.40 20.09
N ASN A 636 16.20 -18.24 19.51
CA ASN A 636 15.43 -17.51 18.51
C ASN A 636 14.04 -17.07 18.99
N ASN A 637 13.90 -16.72 20.27
CA ASN A 637 12.64 -16.21 20.85
C ASN A 637 12.53 -14.67 20.82
N LYS A 638 13.62 -13.97 20.44
CA LYS A 638 13.74 -12.50 20.42
C LYS A 638 13.59 -11.82 21.79
N ILE A 639 13.80 -12.58 22.85
CA ILE A 639 13.77 -12.14 24.23
C ILE A 639 15.16 -12.41 24.81
N LYS A 640 15.74 -11.39 25.43
CA LYS A 640 17.03 -11.53 26.09
C LYS A 640 16.90 -12.40 27.35
N ASP A 641 17.26 -13.68 27.24
CA ASP A 641 17.24 -14.63 28.35
C ASP A 641 18.47 -14.50 29.25
N ALA A 642 18.38 -15.02 30.47
CA ALA A 642 19.50 -15.02 31.41
C ALA A 642 20.72 -15.76 30.84
N GLY A 643 21.84 -15.05 30.70
CA GLY A 643 23.10 -15.58 30.15
C GLY A 643 23.29 -15.33 28.66
N GLU A 644 22.32 -14.77 27.95
CA GLU A 644 22.46 -14.37 26.53
C GLU A 644 23.26 -13.07 26.36
N ASP A 645 23.48 -12.31 27.44
CA ASP A 645 24.43 -11.20 27.54
C ASP A 645 25.82 -11.58 28.03
N ASP A 646 26.07 -12.85 28.35
CA ASP A 646 27.40 -13.30 28.74
C ASP A 646 28.29 -13.42 27.48
N ILE A 647 28.68 -12.28 26.92
CA ILE A 647 29.55 -12.17 25.75
C ILE A 647 30.99 -11.93 26.20
N LEU A 648 31.91 -12.75 25.70
CA LEU A 648 33.34 -12.51 25.85
C LEU A 648 33.86 -11.72 24.63
N PHE A 649 34.00 -10.41 24.78
CA PHE A 649 34.47 -9.54 23.70
C PHE A 649 35.94 -9.78 23.38
N ASN A 650 36.26 -9.70 22.08
CA ASN A 650 37.59 -9.84 21.49
C ASN A 650 38.36 -11.13 21.86
N ALA A 651 37.65 -12.18 22.29
CA ALA A 651 38.22 -13.51 22.48
C ALA A 651 37.22 -14.62 22.09
N PRO A 652 37.69 -15.80 21.67
CA PRO A 652 36.81 -16.87 21.24
C PRO A 652 36.04 -17.47 22.42
N LYS A 653 34.72 -17.58 22.28
CA LYS A 653 33.83 -18.28 23.21
C LYS A 653 32.90 -19.23 22.47
N ASN A 654 32.56 -20.34 23.12
CA ASN A 654 31.58 -21.30 22.62
C ASN A 654 30.22 -20.97 23.24
N TYR A 655 29.20 -20.80 22.40
CA TYR A 655 27.83 -20.51 22.80
C TYR A 655 26.94 -21.69 22.45
N THR A 656 26.28 -22.28 23.47
CA THR A 656 25.35 -23.39 23.28
C THR A 656 24.00 -22.86 22.82
N PHE A 657 23.50 -23.33 21.68
CA PHE A 657 22.24 -22.87 21.13
C PHE A 657 21.16 -23.95 21.20
N THR A 658 19.90 -23.54 21.31
CA THR A 658 18.73 -24.43 21.27
C THR A 658 17.91 -24.26 19.99
N ASN A 659 18.32 -23.33 19.11
CA ASN A 659 17.76 -23.14 17.78
C ASN A 659 18.86 -23.00 16.72
N LYS A 660 18.67 -23.61 15.55
CA LYS A 660 19.66 -23.56 14.45
C LYS A 660 19.85 -22.16 13.87
N THR A 661 18.89 -21.27 14.09
CA THR A 661 19.03 -19.84 13.82
C THR A 661 19.40 -19.13 15.12
N VAL A 662 20.53 -18.44 15.10
CA VAL A 662 21.04 -17.64 16.23
C VAL A 662 21.17 -16.20 15.77
N THR A 663 20.67 -15.25 16.56
CA THR A 663 20.72 -13.82 16.22
C THR A 663 21.58 -13.09 17.23
N ILE A 664 22.55 -12.30 16.75
CA ILE A 664 23.30 -11.38 17.59
C ILE A 664 22.65 -10.01 17.43
N TYR A 665 22.18 -9.43 18.53
CA TYR A 665 21.64 -8.08 18.58
C TYR A 665 22.71 -7.12 19.10
N GLY A 666 22.72 -5.89 18.60
CA GLY A 666 23.64 -4.82 18.98
C GLY A 666 24.64 -4.47 17.86
N LYS A 667 25.34 -3.34 18.01
CA LYS A 667 26.33 -2.88 17.03
C LYS A 667 27.65 -3.65 17.19
N VAL A 668 28.00 -4.45 16.21
CA VAL A 668 29.22 -5.27 16.21
C VAL A 668 30.20 -4.73 15.16
N ASN A 669 31.46 -4.52 15.54
CA ASN A 669 32.51 -4.08 14.61
C ASN A 669 33.36 -5.24 14.07
N LYS A 670 33.33 -6.41 14.73
CA LYS A 670 34.05 -7.61 14.30
C LYS A 670 33.28 -8.87 14.63
N LEU A 671 33.15 -9.74 13.64
CA LEU A 671 32.60 -11.08 13.80
C LEU A 671 33.58 -12.12 13.25
N VAL A 672 33.94 -13.09 14.09
CA VAL A 672 34.64 -14.31 13.66
C VAL A 672 33.75 -15.49 13.98
N CYS A 673 33.23 -16.16 12.95
CA CYS A 673 32.34 -17.31 13.04
C CYS A 673 32.87 -18.51 12.23
N LEU A 674 34.19 -18.68 12.20
CA LEU A 674 34.86 -19.71 11.42
C LEU A 674 34.53 -21.14 11.89
N GLY A 675 34.34 -22.10 10.97
CA GLY A 675 34.22 -23.52 11.32
C GLY A 675 32.91 -23.92 12.01
N ASN A 676 31.81 -23.21 11.75
CA ASN A 676 30.53 -23.38 12.44
C ASN A 676 29.46 -24.13 11.63
N GLU A 677 29.81 -24.70 10.48
CA GLU A 677 28.85 -25.36 9.57
C GLU A 677 27.68 -24.42 9.21
N LEU A 678 27.96 -23.13 9.06
CA LEU A 678 26.95 -22.14 8.69
C LEU A 678 26.51 -22.37 7.25
N THR A 679 25.20 -22.43 7.02
CA THR A 679 24.59 -22.52 5.69
C THR A 679 24.10 -21.16 5.20
N ALA A 680 23.74 -20.26 6.12
CA ALA A 680 23.43 -18.87 5.81
C ALA A 680 24.00 -17.94 6.89
N LEU A 681 24.35 -16.73 6.46
CA LEU A 681 24.88 -15.66 7.29
C LEU A 681 24.35 -14.33 6.76
N ASP A 682 23.60 -13.62 7.59
CA ASP A 682 23.14 -12.26 7.31
C ASP A 682 23.84 -11.29 8.26
N VAL A 683 24.68 -10.43 7.70
CA VAL A 683 25.42 -9.37 8.41
C VAL A 683 24.93 -7.97 8.03
N THR A 684 23.89 -7.86 7.21
CA THR A 684 23.47 -6.60 6.58
C THR A 684 22.97 -5.57 7.59
N GLY A 685 22.45 -6.01 8.74
CA GLY A 685 22.02 -5.14 9.84
C GLY A 685 23.16 -4.49 10.64
N ASN A 686 24.44 -4.67 10.25
CA ASN A 686 25.60 -4.12 10.94
C ASN A 686 26.51 -3.30 9.99
N PRO A 687 26.11 -2.08 9.60
CA PRO A 687 26.85 -1.29 8.61
C PRO A 687 28.27 -0.87 9.05
N GLU A 688 28.50 -0.81 10.37
CA GLU A 688 29.80 -0.47 10.97
C GLU A 688 30.74 -1.68 11.16
N LEU A 689 30.37 -2.87 10.64
CA LEU A 689 31.21 -4.06 10.70
C LEU A 689 32.52 -3.84 9.91
N GLN A 690 33.66 -3.88 10.59
CA GLN A 690 34.99 -3.64 10.03
C GLN A 690 35.73 -4.94 9.68
N SER A 691 35.45 -6.03 10.40
CA SER A 691 36.12 -7.31 10.17
C SER A 691 35.13 -8.48 10.23
N LEU A 692 35.08 -9.26 9.16
CA LEU A 692 34.27 -10.46 9.05
C LEU A 692 35.14 -11.67 8.70
N ASN A 693 35.14 -12.68 9.56
CA ASN A 693 35.70 -13.99 9.26
C ASN A 693 34.61 -15.07 9.36
N CYS A 694 34.06 -15.45 8.22
CA CYS A 694 33.07 -16.52 8.05
C CYS A 694 33.64 -17.75 7.32
N SER A 695 34.96 -17.91 7.35
CA SER A 695 35.67 -18.98 6.62
C SER A 695 35.39 -20.37 7.19
N LEU A 696 35.62 -21.43 6.41
CA LEU A 696 35.41 -22.83 6.81
C LEU A 696 33.93 -23.12 7.18
N ASN A 697 32.98 -22.66 6.38
CA ASN A 697 31.55 -22.90 6.53
C ASN A 697 30.95 -23.53 5.25
N GLN A 698 29.63 -23.51 5.10
CA GLN A 698 28.87 -24.09 3.99
C GLN A 698 28.05 -23.02 3.25
N LEU A 699 28.49 -21.76 3.30
CA LEU A 699 27.77 -20.63 2.71
C LEU A 699 27.77 -20.73 1.19
N THR A 700 26.60 -20.65 0.56
CA THR A 700 26.44 -20.60 -0.92
C THR A 700 26.36 -19.17 -1.46
N GLU A 701 25.97 -18.24 -0.58
CA GLU A 701 25.86 -16.81 -0.83
C GLU A 701 26.33 -16.03 0.41
N LEU A 702 26.73 -14.78 0.19
CA LEU A 702 27.13 -13.86 1.24
C LEU A 702 26.88 -12.43 0.75
N ASP A 703 25.96 -11.73 1.40
CA ASP A 703 25.71 -10.31 1.17
C ASP A 703 26.47 -9.47 2.19
N VAL A 704 27.36 -8.59 1.70
CA VAL A 704 28.12 -7.62 2.48
C VAL A 704 27.86 -6.18 2.04
N SER A 705 26.79 -5.96 1.25
CA SER A 705 26.48 -4.69 0.60
C SER A 705 26.19 -3.54 1.57
N GLN A 706 25.71 -3.84 2.78
CA GLN A 706 25.43 -2.84 3.81
C GLN A 706 26.63 -2.57 4.73
N ASN A 707 27.63 -3.47 4.75
CA ASN A 707 28.82 -3.36 5.62
C ASN A 707 29.86 -2.42 5.01
N THR A 708 29.49 -1.16 4.80
CA THR A 708 30.33 -0.16 4.09
C THR A 708 31.66 0.13 4.80
N ALA A 709 31.76 -0.14 6.11
CA ALA A 709 32.97 0.00 6.90
C ALA A 709 33.92 -1.22 6.84
N LEU A 710 33.59 -2.27 6.09
CA LEU A 710 34.32 -3.54 6.08
C LEU A 710 35.72 -3.39 5.47
N GLN A 711 36.75 -3.65 6.28
CA GLN A 711 38.18 -3.59 5.91
C GLN A 711 38.77 -4.99 5.67
N TYR A 712 38.30 -5.99 6.43
CA TYR A 712 38.83 -7.35 6.40
C TYR A 712 37.70 -8.35 6.14
N LEU A 713 37.71 -9.01 4.98
CA LEU A 713 36.75 -10.05 4.63
C LEU A 713 37.46 -11.38 4.39
N TYR A 714 37.22 -12.34 5.29
CA TYR A 714 37.72 -13.71 5.19
C TYR A 714 36.53 -14.67 5.04
N CYS A 715 36.27 -15.10 3.81
CA CYS A 715 35.18 -16.01 3.45
C CYS A 715 35.68 -17.29 2.73
N TYR A 716 36.97 -17.61 2.90
CA TYR A 716 37.59 -18.75 2.23
C TYR A 716 37.05 -20.10 2.71
N THR A 717 37.14 -21.12 1.86
CA THR A 717 36.63 -22.48 2.11
C THR A 717 35.15 -22.46 2.50
N ASN A 718 34.32 -22.04 1.54
CA ASN A 718 32.86 -22.06 1.56
C ASN A 718 32.36 -22.62 0.20
N GLN A 719 31.10 -22.38 -0.16
CA GLN A 719 30.48 -22.79 -1.43
C GLN A 719 30.00 -21.58 -2.24
N LEU A 720 30.60 -20.40 -2.04
CA LEU A 720 30.18 -19.16 -2.70
C LEU A 720 30.38 -19.27 -4.22
N THR A 721 29.33 -18.97 -4.98
CA THR A 721 29.38 -18.96 -6.45
C THR A 721 29.55 -17.56 -7.02
N ALA A 722 29.23 -16.54 -6.22
CA ALA A 722 29.40 -15.13 -6.52
C ALA A 722 29.73 -14.36 -5.23
N LEU A 723 30.38 -13.22 -5.39
CA LEU A 723 30.60 -12.25 -4.33
C LEU A 723 30.71 -10.87 -4.98
N ASP A 724 30.04 -9.89 -4.40
CA ASP A 724 30.10 -8.49 -4.81
C ASP A 724 30.54 -7.66 -3.61
N VAL A 725 31.62 -6.89 -3.77
CA VAL A 725 32.18 -6.02 -2.74
C VAL A 725 32.13 -4.53 -3.11
N THR A 726 31.26 -4.16 -4.05
CA THR A 726 31.17 -2.79 -4.60
C THR A 726 30.93 -1.74 -3.50
N SER A 727 30.11 -2.06 -2.50
CA SER A 727 29.80 -1.16 -1.38
C SER A 727 30.89 -1.11 -0.30
N ASN A 728 31.83 -2.06 -0.28
CA ASN A 728 32.89 -2.15 0.73
C ASN A 728 34.09 -1.27 0.32
N THR A 729 33.84 0.03 0.20
CA THR A 729 34.77 1.02 -0.36
C THR A 729 36.07 1.23 0.43
N VAL A 730 36.20 0.63 1.62
CA VAL A 730 37.41 0.68 2.45
C VAL A 730 38.11 -0.68 2.57
N LEU A 731 37.70 -1.69 1.80
CA LEU A 731 38.21 -3.06 1.90
C LEU A 731 39.72 -3.14 1.60
N GLU A 732 40.47 -3.74 2.51
CA GLU A 732 41.93 -3.89 2.47
C GLU A 732 42.37 -5.34 2.19
N HIS A 733 41.67 -6.31 2.80
CA HIS A 733 41.96 -7.73 2.64
C HIS A 733 40.70 -8.49 2.24
N LEU A 734 40.81 -9.25 1.15
CA LEU A 734 39.77 -10.16 0.67
C LEU A 734 40.34 -11.55 0.46
N TYR A 735 40.03 -12.48 1.37
CA TYR A 735 40.43 -13.89 1.21
C TYR A 735 39.19 -14.73 0.91
N CYS A 736 39.06 -15.15 -0.34
CA CYS A 736 37.92 -15.91 -0.84
C CYS A 736 38.30 -17.22 -1.54
N TYR A 737 39.55 -17.68 -1.44
CA TYR A 737 40.00 -18.97 -1.99
C TYR A 737 39.18 -20.16 -1.48
N GLY A 738 39.16 -21.27 -2.22
CA GLY A 738 38.39 -22.46 -1.82
C GLY A 738 36.87 -22.26 -1.89
N ASN A 739 36.39 -21.38 -2.78
CA ASN A 739 34.97 -21.20 -3.14
C ASN A 739 34.74 -21.68 -4.59
N GLN A 740 33.61 -21.35 -5.21
CA GLN A 740 33.27 -21.74 -6.59
C GLN A 740 33.00 -20.50 -7.47
N ILE A 741 33.71 -19.40 -7.22
CA ILE A 741 33.57 -18.15 -7.96
C ILE A 741 34.36 -18.27 -9.26
N ASN A 742 33.65 -18.37 -10.39
CA ASN A 742 34.21 -18.71 -11.68
C ASN A 742 33.62 -17.86 -12.81
N GLU A 743 34.32 -17.82 -13.95
CA GLU A 743 33.83 -17.23 -15.21
C GLU A 743 33.35 -15.78 -15.04
N GLU A 744 32.10 -15.48 -15.44
CA GLU A 744 31.48 -14.16 -15.34
C GLU A 744 31.38 -13.66 -13.89
N LYS A 745 31.21 -14.56 -12.91
CA LYS A 745 31.11 -14.18 -11.49
C LYS A 745 32.45 -13.70 -10.93
N MET A 746 33.57 -14.24 -11.42
CA MET A 746 34.90 -13.73 -11.07
C MET A 746 35.14 -12.34 -11.68
N GLU A 747 34.66 -12.11 -12.91
CA GLU A 747 34.74 -10.80 -13.55
C GLU A 747 33.96 -9.74 -12.74
N ILE A 748 32.75 -10.07 -12.27
CA ILE A 748 31.97 -9.19 -11.38
C ILE A 748 32.75 -8.89 -10.09
N LEU A 749 33.30 -9.91 -9.42
CA LEU A 749 34.05 -9.72 -8.19
C LEU A 749 35.26 -8.78 -8.41
N VAL A 750 36.07 -9.03 -9.44
CA VAL A 750 37.23 -8.19 -9.77
C VAL A 750 36.82 -6.76 -10.12
N ASN A 751 35.71 -6.58 -10.83
CA ASN A 751 35.17 -5.26 -11.15
C ASN A 751 34.60 -4.54 -9.93
N SER A 752 34.14 -5.27 -8.91
CA SER A 752 33.65 -4.72 -7.64
C SER A 752 34.76 -4.30 -6.66
N LEU A 753 36.01 -4.78 -6.84
CA LEU A 753 37.14 -4.38 -6.00
C LEU A 753 37.31 -2.85 -6.00
N VAL A 754 37.54 -2.26 -4.82
CA VAL A 754 37.84 -0.83 -4.70
C VAL A 754 39.18 -0.49 -5.38
N ASP A 755 39.26 0.67 -6.05
CA ASP A 755 40.53 1.21 -6.55
C ASP A 755 41.38 1.75 -5.40
N ARG A 756 42.50 1.07 -5.13
CA ARG A 756 43.43 1.38 -4.04
C ARG A 756 44.68 2.13 -4.50
N SER A 757 44.68 2.70 -5.71
CA SER A 757 45.86 3.38 -6.29
C SER A 757 46.38 4.57 -5.49
N SER A 758 45.56 5.13 -4.59
CA SER A 758 45.93 6.22 -3.68
C SER A 758 46.29 5.78 -2.25
N THR A 759 46.24 4.47 -1.98
CA THR A 759 46.40 3.87 -0.65
C THR A 759 47.41 2.72 -0.67
N THR A 760 47.59 2.03 0.45
CA THR A 760 48.39 0.80 0.50
C THR A 760 47.79 -0.29 -0.39
N GLU A 761 48.67 -1.06 -1.03
CA GLU A 761 48.28 -2.21 -1.85
C GLU A 761 47.38 -3.15 -1.03
N GLY A 762 46.21 -3.49 -1.57
CA GLY A 762 45.29 -4.44 -0.95
C GLY A 762 45.72 -5.89 -1.19
N GLU A 763 45.25 -6.83 -0.37
CA GLU A 763 45.58 -8.25 -0.53
C GLU A 763 44.35 -9.07 -0.95
N PHE A 764 44.40 -9.65 -2.16
CA PHE A 764 43.34 -10.47 -2.74
C PHE A 764 43.80 -11.92 -2.87
N ARG A 765 43.41 -12.77 -1.90
CA ARG A 765 43.72 -14.22 -1.92
C ARG A 765 42.54 -14.99 -2.49
N VAL A 766 42.69 -15.40 -3.74
CA VAL A 766 41.59 -15.99 -4.54
C VAL A 766 41.84 -17.44 -4.93
N HIS A 767 43.10 -17.89 -4.91
CA HIS A 767 43.49 -19.21 -5.42
C HIS A 767 43.99 -20.16 -4.32
N ASN A 768 43.63 -21.44 -4.43
CA ASN A 768 44.18 -22.51 -3.60
C ASN A 768 44.90 -23.54 -4.50
N PRO A 769 46.25 -23.64 -4.43
CA PRO A 769 47.02 -24.56 -5.27
C PRO A 769 46.69 -26.04 -5.04
N ALA A 770 46.24 -26.42 -3.84
CA ALA A 770 45.91 -27.79 -3.51
C ALA A 770 44.50 -28.20 -3.98
N ALA A 771 43.62 -27.23 -4.20
CA ALA A 771 42.24 -27.44 -4.64
C ALA A 771 41.73 -26.17 -5.35
N PRO A 772 42.04 -25.98 -6.65
CA PRO A 772 41.72 -24.75 -7.38
C PRO A 772 40.24 -24.71 -7.77
N THR A 773 39.38 -24.34 -6.82
CA THR A 773 37.92 -24.31 -7.02
C THR A 773 37.39 -22.95 -7.51
N ASN A 774 38.15 -21.88 -7.25
CA ASN A 774 38.01 -20.59 -7.94
C ASN A 774 38.96 -20.54 -9.13
N ILE A 775 38.50 -19.95 -10.23
CA ILE A 775 39.25 -19.75 -11.46
C ILE A 775 39.30 -18.25 -11.74
N ILE A 776 40.51 -17.70 -11.81
CA ILE A 776 40.78 -16.32 -12.18
C ILE A 776 41.76 -16.28 -13.36
N THR A 777 41.42 -15.51 -14.38
CA THR A 777 42.20 -15.41 -15.63
C THR A 777 43.31 -14.37 -15.54
N LEU A 778 44.30 -14.42 -16.44
CA LEU A 778 45.35 -13.39 -16.55
C LEU A 778 44.78 -11.97 -16.72
N GLU A 779 43.72 -11.82 -17.52
CA GLU A 779 43.08 -10.52 -17.75
C GLU A 779 42.42 -10.00 -16.47
N GLN A 780 41.71 -10.86 -15.73
CA GLN A 780 41.10 -10.53 -14.45
C GLN A 780 42.15 -10.16 -13.40
N ILE A 781 43.28 -10.87 -13.37
CA ILE A 781 44.42 -10.52 -12.50
C ILE A 781 44.97 -9.15 -12.85
N ALA A 782 45.13 -8.84 -14.15
CA ALA A 782 45.61 -7.54 -14.59
C ALA A 782 44.66 -6.41 -14.15
N LYS A 783 43.34 -6.62 -14.22
CA LYS A 783 42.33 -5.67 -13.70
C LYS A 783 42.44 -5.46 -12.19
N ALA A 784 42.60 -6.53 -11.41
CA ALA A 784 42.80 -6.42 -9.96
C ALA A 784 44.12 -5.68 -9.63
N LYS A 785 45.23 -6.04 -10.29
CA LYS A 785 46.53 -5.36 -10.12
C LYS A 785 46.47 -3.88 -10.52
N GLN A 786 45.70 -3.52 -11.56
CA GLN A 786 45.48 -2.12 -11.96
C GLN A 786 44.82 -1.30 -10.86
N LYS A 787 43.94 -1.93 -10.07
CA LYS A 787 43.30 -1.32 -8.89
C LYS A 787 44.19 -1.38 -7.64
N HIS A 788 45.48 -1.67 -7.80
CA HIS A 788 46.48 -1.76 -6.73
C HIS A 788 46.17 -2.87 -5.70
N TRP A 789 45.76 -4.04 -6.20
CA TRP A 789 45.61 -5.28 -5.41
C TRP A 789 46.70 -6.30 -5.74
N LYS A 790 47.33 -6.83 -4.69
CA LYS A 790 48.17 -8.03 -4.77
C LYS A 790 47.29 -9.26 -4.91
N VAL A 791 47.34 -9.91 -6.07
CA VAL A 791 46.64 -11.18 -6.30
C VAL A 791 47.54 -12.35 -5.88
N ALA A 792 47.06 -13.14 -4.92
CA ALA A 792 47.87 -14.17 -4.28
C ALA A 792 47.12 -15.50 -4.10
N ASP A 793 47.90 -16.56 -3.85
CA ASP A 793 47.42 -17.86 -3.42
C ASP A 793 47.08 -17.88 -1.91
N GLN A 794 46.58 -19.01 -1.41
CA GLN A 794 46.21 -19.18 0.00
C GLN A 794 47.37 -18.88 0.98
N ASN A 795 48.62 -19.06 0.55
CA ASN A 795 49.82 -18.82 1.36
C ASN A 795 50.31 -17.37 1.27
N GLY A 796 49.68 -16.54 0.44
CA GLY A 796 50.10 -15.15 0.19
C GLY A 796 51.24 -15.03 -0.83
N SER A 797 51.56 -16.10 -1.57
CA SER A 797 52.50 -16.06 -2.69
C SER A 797 51.82 -15.44 -3.90
N ASP A 798 52.55 -14.66 -4.69
CA ASP A 798 52.01 -14.08 -5.92
C ASP A 798 51.45 -15.18 -6.82
N TYR A 799 50.22 -14.95 -7.30
CA TYR A 799 49.55 -15.87 -8.21
C TYR A 799 49.33 -15.17 -9.54
N ASP A 800 50.02 -15.67 -10.57
CA ASP A 800 49.96 -15.12 -11.91
C ASP A 800 48.83 -15.72 -12.76
N GLY A 801 47.92 -16.51 -12.19
CA GLY A 801 46.78 -17.07 -12.91
C GLY A 801 47.05 -18.44 -13.52
N ALA A 802 45.97 -19.08 -13.98
CA ALA A 802 46.03 -20.28 -14.80
C ALA A 802 45.39 -19.96 -16.15
N ASP A 803 46.18 -20.05 -17.22
CA ASP A 803 45.70 -19.89 -18.58
C ASP A 803 44.82 -21.10 -18.94
N ASN A 804 43.50 -20.91 -19.02
CA ASN A 804 42.50 -21.98 -19.28
C ASN A 804 42.42 -22.41 -20.75
N PHE A 805 43.50 -22.22 -21.52
CA PHE A 805 43.59 -22.68 -22.90
C PHE A 805 43.80 -24.18 -22.90
N THR A 806 42.70 -24.95 -22.96
CA THR A 806 42.77 -26.40 -23.13
C THR A 806 42.12 -26.84 -24.43
N MET A 807 42.66 -27.86 -25.08
CA MET A 807 42.00 -28.58 -26.17
C MET A 807 41.95 -30.05 -25.82
N ASN A 808 40.84 -30.70 -26.11
CA ASN A 808 40.67 -32.12 -25.83
C ASN A 808 40.44 -32.88 -27.12
N PHE A 809 41.04 -34.05 -27.26
CA PHE A 809 40.63 -34.98 -28.30
C PHE A 809 40.57 -36.40 -27.79
N THR A 810 39.65 -37.20 -28.34
CA THR A 810 39.56 -38.64 -28.08
C THR A 810 39.91 -39.42 -29.34
N THR A 811 40.74 -40.45 -29.22
CA THR A 811 41.17 -41.32 -30.32
C THR A 811 40.78 -42.79 -30.08
N THR A 812 40.55 -43.53 -31.17
CA THR A 812 40.35 -44.99 -31.10
C THR A 812 41.65 -45.78 -31.02
N LYS A 813 42.82 -45.14 -31.14
CA LYS A 813 44.12 -45.81 -30.97
C LYS A 813 44.24 -46.43 -29.56
N SER A 814 44.89 -47.58 -29.48
CA SER A 814 45.16 -48.24 -28.21
C SER A 814 46.18 -47.46 -27.38
N VAL A 815 46.01 -47.46 -26.05
CA VAL A 815 47.05 -47.00 -25.10
C VAL A 815 48.40 -47.63 -25.44
N GLY A 816 49.46 -46.83 -25.46
CA GLY A 816 50.81 -47.21 -25.91
C GLY A 816 51.08 -46.97 -27.39
N SER A 817 50.07 -46.61 -28.20
CA SER A 817 50.26 -46.18 -29.60
C SER A 817 50.73 -44.73 -29.69
N THR A 818 51.13 -44.28 -30.88
CA THR A 818 51.49 -42.88 -31.11
C THR A 818 50.40 -42.08 -31.82
N VAL A 819 50.30 -40.79 -31.46
CA VAL A 819 49.54 -39.76 -32.17
C VAL A 819 50.50 -38.73 -32.76
N ASN A 820 50.20 -38.24 -33.94
CA ASN A 820 50.99 -37.25 -34.66
C ASN A 820 50.39 -35.86 -34.49
N LEU A 821 51.11 -34.96 -33.80
CA LEU A 821 50.62 -33.61 -33.48
C LEU A 821 51.60 -32.54 -34.01
N ILE A 822 51.05 -31.40 -34.40
CA ILE A 822 51.76 -30.21 -34.87
C ILE A 822 51.24 -29.02 -34.07
N PHE A 823 52.14 -28.21 -33.53
CA PHE A 823 51.78 -27.02 -32.75
C PHE A 823 52.47 -25.77 -33.29
N TYR A 824 51.75 -24.67 -33.34
CA TYR A 824 52.32 -23.33 -33.47
C TYR A 824 51.86 -22.51 -32.28
N ALA A 825 52.78 -21.78 -31.66
CA ALA A 825 52.51 -20.85 -30.57
C ALA A 825 53.50 -19.68 -30.67
N LEU A 826 53.07 -18.51 -30.18
CA LEU A 826 53.97 -17.36 -30.06
C LEU A 826 55.12 -17.70 -29.11
N PRO A 827 56.33 -17.14 -29.32
CA PRO A 827 57.48 -17.46 -28.47
C PRO A 827 57.23 -17.30 -26.96
N ALA A 828 56.40 -16.34 -26.56
CA ALA A 828 56.04 -16.09 -25.16
C ALA A 828 55.16 -17.19 -24.54
N ASP A 829 54.33 -17.88 -25.34
CA ASP A 829 53.36 -18.86 -24.84
C ASP A 829 53.95 -20.28 -24.79
N ARG A 830 55.13 -20.52 -25.42
CA ARG A 830 55.67 -21.88 -25.64
C ARG A 830 56.01 -22.62 -24.36
N SER A 831 56.40 -21.92 -23.29
CA SER A 831 56.71 -22.55 -22.00
C SER A 831 55.49 -23.19 -21.34
N ASP A 832 54.31 -22.68 -21.69
CA ASP A 832 53.06 -22.99 -21.01
C ASP A 832 52.27 -24.07 -21.74
N VAL A 833 52.70 -24.44 -22.96
CA VAL A 833 52.09 -25.53 -23.72
C VAL A 833 52.64 -26.89 -23.28
N TRP A 834 51.75 -27.81 -22.94
CA TRP A 834 52.07 -29.20 -22.61
C TRP A 834 50.92 -30.14 -22.95
N ILE A 835 51.21 -31.44 -23.02
CA ILE A 835 50.25 -32.47 -23.45
C ILE A 835 50.08 -33.46 -22.32
N ASP A 836 48.88 -33.54 -21.75
CA ASP A 836 48.48 -34.54 -20.77
C ASP A 836 48.30 -35.89 -21.49
N LEU A 837 49.35 -36.69 -21.51
CA LEU A 837 49.40 -37.95 -22.26
C LEU A 837 48.68 -39.08 -21.52
N ASN A 838 48.51 -38.97 -20.20
CA ASN A 838 47.91 -39.99 -19.34
C ASN A 838 46.51 -39.63 -18.81
N GLY A 839 46.04 -38.41 -19.08
CA GLY A 839 44.70 -37.94 -18.74
C GLY A 839 44.50 -37.62 -17.26
N ASN A 840 45.57 -37.37 -16.50
CA ASN A 840 45.50 -37.10 -15.05
C ASN A 840 45.35 -35.61 -14.70
N GLY A 841 45.47 -34.71 -15.68
CA GLY A 841 45.39 -33.25 -15.51
C GLY A 841 46.61 -32.61 -14.83
N ILE A 842 47.73 -33.34 -14.69
CA ILE A 842 48.97 -32.91 -14.02
C ILE A 842 50.13 -33.01 -15.02
N LYS A 843 50.95 -31.95 -15.13
CA LYS A 843 52.12 -31.93 -16.03
C LYS A 843 53.23 -32.86 -15.52
N ASP A 844 53.29 -34.08 -16.05
CA ASP A 844 54.29 -35.08 -15.68
C ASP A 844 55.64 -34.91 -16.41
N PRO A 845 56.75 -35.48 -15.89
CA PRO A 845 58.04 -35.47 -16.58
C PRO A 845 57.94 -36.05 -18.00
N GLY A 846 58.19 -35.19 -19.00
CA GLY A 846 58.14 -35.55 -20.41
C GLY A 846 56.95 -34.97 -21.18
N GLU A 847 55.88 -34.60 -20.50
CA GLU A 847 54.66 -34.01 -21.10
C GLU A 847 54.85 -32.56 -21.55
N GLY A 848 55.85 -31.88 -20.99
CA GLY A 848 56.31 -30.57 -21.46
C GLY A 848 57.22 -30.61 -22.70
N ASN A 849 57.57 -31.80 -23.23
CA ASN A 849 58.48 -31.93 -24.38
C ASN A 849 57.78 -31.69 -25.73
N VAL A 850 56.97 -30.64 -25.80
CA VAL A 850 56.26 -30.22 -27.02
C VAL A 850 57.28 -29.70 -28.04
N GLN A 851 57.11 -30.07 -29.30
CA GLN A 851 57.86 -29.47 -30.41
C GLN A 851 56.92 -28.61 -31.24
N PHE A 852 57.38 -27.42 -31.57
CA PHE A 852 56.63 -26.44 -32.35
C PHE A 852 57.10 -26.46 -33.81
N GLU A 853 56.20 -26.09 -34.72
CA GLU A 853 56.46 -25.90 -36.16
C GLU A 853 56.84 -27.17 -36.94
N ILE A 854 56.91 -28.33 -36.27
CA ILE A 854 57.19 -29.64 -36.86
C ILE A 854 56.13 -30.67 -36.46
N SER A 855 55.98 -31.70 -37.29
CA SER A 855 55.17 -32.88 -36.97
C SER A 855 55.95 -33.81 -36.05
N LYS A 856 55.37 -34.14 -34.89
CA LYS A 856 55.98 -35.04 -33.91
C LYS A 856 54.99 -36.10 -33.45
N GLN A 857 55.50 -37.32 -33.26
CA GLN A 857 54.76 -38.43 -32.67
C GLN A 857 54.90 -38.42 -31.14
N TYR A 858 53.77 -38.61 -30.46
CA TYR A 858 53.68 -38.71 -29.01
C TYR A 858 53.01 -40.03 -28.63
N THR A 859 53.59 -40.79 -27.71
CA THR A 859 53.00 -42.05 -27.22
C THR A 859 51.92 -41.73 -26.19
N ILE A 860 50.68 -42.15 -26.47
CA ILE A 860 49.54 -41.89 -25.58
C ILE A 860 49.45 -42.93 -24.46
N GLN A 861 49.08 -42.50 -23.26
CA GLN A 861 48.80 -43.35 -22.11
C GLN A 861 47.30 -43.36 -21.75
N ALA A 862 46.53 -42.41 -22.28
CA ALA A 862 45.07 -42.39 -22.27
C ALA A 862 44.50 -42.22 -23.69
N GLN A 863 43.23 -42.56 -23.89
CA GLN A 863 42.54 -42.37 -25.18
C GLN A 863 41.95 -40.96 -25.35
N THR A 864 41.72 -40.26 -24.25
CA THR A 864 41.36 -38.84 -24.24
C THR A 864 42.58 -38.06 -23.77
N ILE A 865 43.03 -37.14 -24.61
CA ILE A 865 44.22 -36.34 -24.42
C ILE A 865 43.82 -34.89 -24.27
N THR A 866 44.32 -34.25 -23.22
CA THR A 866 44.18 -32.82 -22.99
C THR A 866 45.48 -32.13 -23.37
N ILE A 867 45.39 -31.09 -24.19
CA ILE A 867 46.50 -30.19 -24.49
C ILE A 867 46.24 -28.92 -23.72
N HIS A 868 47.22 -28.49 -22.95
CA HIS A 868 47.18 -27.24 -22.20
C HIS A 868 48.07 -26.20 -22.87
N GLY A 869 47.73 -24.93 -22.69
CA GLY A 869 48.48 -23.77 -23.16
C GLY A 869 47.94 -23.20 -24.46
N ARG A 870 48.29 -21.93 -24.71
CA ARG A 870 47.80 -21.15 -25.84
C ARG A 870 48.54 -21.54 -27.12
N VAL A 871 47.78 -21.88 -28.17
CA VAL A 871 48.33 -22.19 -29.49
C VAL A 871 47.66 -21.34 -30.57
N THR A 872 48.44 -20.92 -31.56
CA THR A 872 47.95 -20.17 -32.74
C THR A 872 47.58 -21.10 -33.89
N MET A 873 48.17 -22.30 -33.98
CA MET A 873 47.72 -23.32 -34.92
C MET A 873 47.90 -24.72 -34.32
N PHE A 874 46.93 -25.60 -34.58
CA PHE A 874 46.94 -26.98 -34.12
C PHE A 874 46.71 -27.94 -35.29
N GLY A 875 47.57 -28.94 -35.40
CA GLY A 875 47.43 -30.02 -36.36
C GLY A 875 47.42 -31.38 -35.67
N CYS A 876 46.44 -32.20 -36.03
CA CYS A 876 46.28 -33.56 -35.53
C CYS A 876 45.87 -34.57 -36.62
N PRO A 877 46.54 -34.60 -37.79
CA PRO A 877 46.13 -35.48 -38.88
C PRO A 877 46.49 -36.95 -38.65
N TYR A 878 45.71 -37.88 -39.20
CA TYR A 878 45.98 -39.33 -39.21
C TYR A 878 45.99 -40.00 -37.81
N ASN A 879 45.10 -39.57 -36.93
CA ASN A 879 45.11 -39.98 -35.53
C ASN A 879 43.91 -40.82 -35.08
N ASP A 880 43.02 -41.21 -35.98
CA ASP A 880 41.79 -41.94 -35.65
C ASP A 880 40.94 -41.23 -34.57
N ILE A 881 40.95 -39.90 -34.58
CA ILE A 881 40.26 -39.04 -33.61
C ILE A 881 38.76 -39.06 -33.86
N THR A 882 37.97 -39.34 -32.83
CA THR A 882 36.49 -39.39 -32.88
C THR A 882 35.84 -38.11 -32.35
N THR A 883 36.49 -37.41 -31.43
CA THR A 883 36.03 -36.11 -30.89
C THR A 883 37.21 -35.14 -30.78
N LEU A 884 36.95 -33.87 -31.05
CA LEU A 884 37.92 -32.79 -30.92
C LEU A 884 37.21 -31.53 -30.43
N ASP A 885 37.61 -31.04 -29.26
CA ASP A 885 37.15 -29.79 -28.67
C ASP A 885 38.30 -28.78 -28.66
N VAL A 886 38.11 -27.71 -29.43
CA VAL A 886 39.03 -26.57 -29.55
C VAL A 886 38.40 -25.26 -29.05
N THR A 887 37.21 -25.32 -28.45
CA THR A 887 36.38 -24.14 -28.16
C THR A 887 37.00 -23.19 -27.15
N LYS A 888 37.84 -23.70 -26.23
CA LYS A 888 38.60 -22.88 -25.26
C LYS A 888 39.86 -22.24 -25.85
N ASN A 889 40.24 -22.56 -27.08
CA ASN A 889 41.36 -21.96 -27.80
C ASN A 889 40.87 -20.90 -28.80
N THR A 890 40.24 -19.84 -28.26
CA THR A 890 39.54 -18.82 -29.05
C THR A 890 40.43 -18.04 -30.02
N LEU A 891 41.74 -17.98 -29.76
CA LEU A 891 42.76 -17.33 -30.59
C LEU A 891 43.36 -18.22 -31.68
N LEU A 892 42.83 -19.44 -31.87
CA LEU A 892 43.33 -20.37 -32.87
C LEU A 892 43.13 -19.80 -34.29
N GLU A 893 44.23 -19.60 -35.01
CA GLU A 893 44.25 -19.11 -36.38
C GLU A 893 44.23 -20.23 -37.41
N GLY A 894 44.70 -21.43 -37.07
CA GLY A 894 44.76 -22.57 -38.00
C GLY A 894 44.44 -23.91 -37.34
N LEU A 895 43.62 -24.72 -38.00
CA LEU A 895 43.27 -26.07 -37.57
C LEU A 895 43.44 -27.09 -38.70
N TYR A 896 44.23 -28.13 -38.47
CA TYR A 896 44.46 -29.25 -39.39
C TYR A 896 44.05 -30.57 -38.75
N CYS A 897 42.79 -30.95 -38.88
CA CYS A 897 42.21 -32.17 -38.30
C CYS A 897 41.83 -33.22 -39.36
N ASN A 898 42.45 -33.16 -40.53
CA ASN A 898 42.16 -34.04 -41.66
C ASN A 898 42.60 -35.50 -41.44
N ASN A 899 41.92 -36.45 -42.08
CA ASN A 899 42.17 -37.90 -41.98
C ASN A 899 41.96 -38.44 -40.55
N ASN A 900 40.76 -38.22 -40.00
CA ASN A 900 40.32 -38.71 -38.69
C ASN A 900 38.92 -39.33 -38.81
N LEU A 901 38.26 -39.56 -37.67
CA LEU A 901 36.94 -40.20 -37.56
C LEU A 901 35.89 -39.23 -36.96
N LEU A 902 36.09 -37.92 -37.10
CA LEU A 902 35.20 -36.91 -36.52
C LEU A 902 33.81 -37.00 -37.17
N THR A 903 32.77 -37.01 -36.35
CA THR A 903 31.36 -36.95 -36.80
C THR A 903 30.77 -35.55 -36.70
N SER A 904 31.36 -34.69 -35.88
CA SER A 904 31.08 -33.25 -35.75
C SER A 904 32.30 -32.51 -35.21
N ILE A 905 32.30 -31.18 -35.33
CA ILE A 905 33.26 -30.29 -34.71
C ILE A 905 32.61 -28.92 -34.50
N ASP A 906 32.80 -28.31 -33.32
CA ASP A 906 32.34 -26.95 -33.02
C ASP A 906 33.50 -25.96 -33.14
N LEU A 907 33.36 -24.99 -34.04
CA LEU A 907 34.33 -23.91 -34.27
C LEU A 907 33.74 -22.52 -33.98
N SER A 908 32.57 -22.45 -33.35
CA SER A 908 31.83 -21.20 -33.11
C SER A 908 32.58 -20.21 -32.22
N LYS A 909 33.52 -20.69 -31.39
CA LYS A 909 34.33 -19.87 -30.46
C LYS A 909 35.69 -19.47 -31.02
N ASN A 910 36.11 -20.01 -32.17
CA ASN A 910 37.44 -19.78 -32.75
C ASN A 910 37.42 -18.63 -33.78
N SER A 911 37.11 -17.41 -33.32
CA SER A 911 36.88 -16.24 -34.21
C SER A 911 38.10 -15.81 -35.03
N GLU A 912 39.30 -16.24 -34.65
CA GLU A 912 40.53 -15.87 -35.34
C GLU A 912 40.93 -16.86 -36.44
N LEU A 913 40.15 -17.91 -36.68
CA LEU A 913 40.46 -18.98 -37.63
C LEU A 913 40.55 -18.45 -39.07
N LYS A 914 41.69 -18.72 -39.70
CA LYS A 914 42.08 -18.36 -41.07
C LYS A 914 42.33 -19.58 -41.94
N TRP A 915 42.74 -20.72 -41.34
CA TRP A 915 43.05 -21.96 -42.06
C TRP A 915 42.30 -23.14 -41.43
N LEU A 916 41.58 -23.91 -42.25
CA LEU A 916 40.85 -25.08 -41.78
C LEU A 916 40.96 -26.24 -42.76
N GLU A 917 41.68 -27.30 -42.37
CA GLU A 917 41.73 -28.56 -43.12
C GLU A 917 41.04 -29.66 -42.29
N CYS A 918 39.79 -29.96 -42.67
CA CYS A 918 38.92 -30.91 -41.96
C CYS A 918 38.39 -32.02 -42.89
N ASN A 919 38.96 -32.17 -44.09
CA ASN A 919 38.63 -33.24 -45.01
C ASN A 919 39.05 -34.63 -44.48
N SER A 920 38.52 -35.67 -45.11
CA SER A 920 38.77 -37.06 -44.74
C SER A 920 38.35 -37.41 -43.31
N ASN A 921 37.12 -37.03 -42.95
CA ASN A 921 36.46 -37.35 -41.67
C ASN A 921 35.12 -38.06 -41.94
N GLN A 922 34.26 -38.18 -40.93
CA GLN A 922 32.93 -38.83 -41.02
C GLN A 922 31.78 -37.84 -40.74
N ILE A 923 31.99 -36.53 -41.00
CA ILE A 923 31.01 -35.49 -40.68
C ILE A 923 29.82 -35.61 -41.64
N LYS A 924 28.65 -35.90 -41.08
CA LYS A 924 27.40 -36.07 -41.81
C LYS A 924 26.75 -34.74 -42.14
N LYS A 925 25.85 -34.73 -43.14
CA LYS A 925 25.30 -33.49 -43.71
C LYS A 925 24.79 -32.50 -42.66
N ALA A 926 23.98 -32.96 -41.70
CA ALA A 926 23.44 -32.08 -40.65
C ALA A 926 24.54 -31.42 -39.80
N ALA A 927 25.56 -32.17 -39.40
CA ALA A 927 26.69 -31.62 -38.64
C ALA A 927 27.59 -30.71 -39.49
N MET A 928 27.68 -30.96 -40.80
CA MET A 928 28.37 -30.09 -41.75
C MET A 928 27.60 -28.77 -41.96
N ASP A 929 26.27 -28.82 -42.04
CA ASP A 929 25.40 -27.65 -42.08
C ASP A 929 25.64 -26.78 -40.82
N ASP A 930 25.63 -27.39 -39.62
CA ASP A 930 25.90 -26.72 -38.35
C ASP A 930 27.30 -26.09 -38.30
N LEU A 931 28.32 -26.84 -38.73
CA LEU A 931 29.70 -26.35 -38.81
C LEU A 931 29.82 -25.12 -39.72
N VAL A 932 29.31 -25.20 -40.94
CA VAL A 932 29.42 -24.10 -41.92
C VAL A 932 28.56 -22.90 -41.52
N ASN A 933 27.43 -23.12 -40.83
CA ASN A 933 26.60 -22.04 -40.32
C ASN A 933 27.19 -21.36 -39.08
N SER A 934 27.94 -22.08 -38.25
CA SER A 934 28.57 -21.55 -37.03
C SER A 934 30.00 -21.03 -37.23
N ILE A 935 30.69 -21.45 -38.30
CA ILE A 935 32.04 -20.98 -38.60
C ILE A 935 32.06 -19.46 -38.77
N THR A 936 33.14 -18.84 -38.32
CA THR A 936 33.32 -17.39 -38.28
C THR A 936 33.07 -16.74 -39.63
N ASP A 937 32.26 -15.68 -39.64
CA ASP A 937 32.12 -14.79 -40.79
C ASP A 937 33.35 -13.87 -40.90
N ARG A 938 34.02 -13.92 -42.05
CA ARG A 938 35.24 -13.14 -42.33
C ARG A 938 35.00 -12.02 -43.33
N THR A 939 33.76 -11.62 -43.58
CA THR A 939 33.44 -10.42 -44.38
C THR A 939 34.15 -9.19 -43.78
N GLY A 940 34.86 -8.44 -44.63
CA GLY A 940 35.70 -7.30 -44.20
C GLY A 940 37.09 -7.67 -43.64
N ARG A 941 37.44 -8.95 -43.52
CA ARG A 941 38.79 -9.43 -43.14
C ARG A 941 39.51 -10.06 -44.34
N VAL A 942 40.80 -10.40 -44.18
CA VAL A 942 41.50 -11.28 -45.14
C VAL A 942 40.78 -12.63 -45.18
N GLY A 943 40.43 -13.08 -46.39
CA GLY A 943 39.64 -14.29 -46.62
C GLY A 943 40.29 -15.55 -46.03
N GLY A 944 39.47 -16.38 -45.39
CA GLY A 944 39.92 -17.66 -44.82
C GLY A 944 40.14 -18.71 -45.92
N LYS A 945 40.92 -19.76 -45.63
CA LYS A 945 41.13 -20.90 -46.51
C LYS A 945 40.60 -22.18 -45.88
N TYR A 946 39.86 -22.99 -46.63
CA TYR A 946 39.33 -24.25 -46.15
C TYR A 946 39.53 -25.43 -47.12
N GLU A 947 39.64 -26.64 -46.57
CA GLU A 947 39.50 -27.91 -47.28
C GLU A 947 38.64 -28.88 -46.45
N MET A 948 37.51 -29.30 -47.02
CA MET A 948 36.47 -30.13 -46.36
C MET A 948 35.83 -31.18 -47.28
N ARG A 949 36.12 -31.17 -48.60
CA ARG A 949 35.26 -31.74 -49.64
C ARG A 949 35.49 -33.25 -49.89
N TRP A 950 36.42 -33.90 -49.20
CA TRP A 950 36.83 -35.29 -49.48
C TRP A 950 36.75 -36.24 -48.29
N GLY A 951 36.80 -37.55 -48.59
CA GLY A 951 37.17 -38.62 -47.65
C GLY A 951 36.18 -38.99 -46.54
N GLY A 952 34.88 -39.00 -46.81
CA GLY A 952 33.85 -39.52 -45.88
C GLY A 952 32.92 -38.46 -45.28
N ASN A 953 33.28 -37.18 -45.41
CA ASN A 953 32.39 -36.06 -45.11
C ASN A 953 31.29 -35.92 -46.16
N GLU A 954 30.08 -35.56 -45.73
CA GLU A 954 28.96 -35.22 -46.60
C GLU A 954 28.94 -33.70 -46.84
N PHE A 955 29.66 -33.27 -47.87
CA PHE A 955 29.82 -31.86 -48.25
C PHE A 955 29.25 -31.61 -49.66
N ASP A 956 28.33 -30.64 -49.79
CA ASP A 956 27.64 -30.33 -51.06
C ASP A 956 27.78 -28.85 -51.49
N ALA A 957 27.19 -28.50 -52.63
CA ALA A 957 27.32 -27.16 -53.21
C ALA A 957 26.69 -26.04 -52.36
N SER A 958 25.73 -26.35 -51.49
CA SER A 958 25.12 -25.34 -50.61
C SER A 958 26.11 -24.90 -49.53
N HIS A 959 26.89 -25.82 -48.99
CA HIS A 959 27.98 -25.53 -48.04
C HIS A 959 29.05 -24.62 -48.65
N THR A 960 29.48 -24.88 -49.90
CA THR A 960 30.41 -23.98 -50.62
C THR A 960 29.85 -22.56 -50.72
N SER A 961 28.55 -22.44 -51.00
CA SER A 961 27.90 -21.14 -51.15
C SER A 961 27.89 -20.36 -49.83
N THR A 962 27.58 -21.03 -48.70
CA THR A 962 27.60 -20.43 -47.35
C THR A 962 29.01 -20.05 -46.89
N LEU A 963 30.03 -20.87 -47.18
CA LEU A 963 31.42 -20.52 -46.87
C LEU A 963 31.88 -19.32 -47.70
N THR A 964 31.52 -19.27 -48.99
CA THR A 964 31.86 -18.16 -49.87
C THR A 964 31.22 -16.85 -49.40
N SER A 965 29.96 -16.85 -48.95
CA SER A 965 29.30 -15.64 -48.44
C SER A 965 29.96 -15.12 -47.16
N LYS A 966 30.61 -16.00 -46.39
CA LYS A 966 31.42 -15.68 -45.19
C LYS A 966 32.88 -15.38 -45.49
N ASN A 967 33.25 -15.14 -46.76
CA ASN A 967 34.61 -14.85 -47.21
C ASN A 967 35.63 -15.97 -46.93
N TRP A 968 35.19 -17.23 -47.02
CA TRP A 968 36.06 -18.41 -47.02
C TRP A 968 36.29 -18.91 -48.45
N ILE A 969 37.55 -19.22 -48.76
CA ILE A 969 38.03 -19.60 -50.09
C ILE A 969 38.49 -21.05 -50.04
N GLN A 970 38.01 -21.88 -50.97
CA GLN A 970 38.46 -23.26 -51.09
C GLN A 970 39.95 -23.31 -51.47
N LYS A 971 40.73 -24.14 -50.76
CA LYS A 971 42.18 -24.28 -50.96
C LYS A 971 42.55 -24.95 -52.28
#